data_AF-A0A517SIU4-F1
#
_entry.id   AF-A0A517SIU4-F1
#
_cell.length_a   1.000
_cell.length_b   1.000
_cell.length_c   1.000
_cell.angle_alpha   90.00
_cell.angle_beta   90.00
_cell.angle_gamma   90.00
#
_symmetry.space_group_name_H-M   'P 1'
#
loop_
_entity.id
_entity.type
_entity.pdbx_description
1 polymer ?
#
loop_
_entity_poly.entity_id
_entity_poly.type
_entity_poly.pdbx_seq_one_letter_code
_entity_poly.pdbx_strand_id
1 'polypeptide(L)'
;MTAFRRMWRSALPVIAIVLLSSSLSAELPPAVQKRIEALIAEEMARRHIPGLSICVATDNEIQFERGFGLADVENGLPVTVETKFRTASIAKSLTAIAAMKLVEEGKLDLDASIQTYLPAFPTKKWPVTSRQLLGHLAGVRHYKSAAESSMSGHFPSVEAGLAVFADDPLIHEPGTAYVYSSFGFNLLGAVMEKASGERFDQLVTRSVFTPAGMKDTCVDSVFAIIPHRTRGYLWANPGRVDSFVEFAGLATGQLYNARLHDTSSKIPGGGFLSTSSDLVRVALALNGDRLLKPESIKEMWTESRTTAGKATQYGLGWRVEQLDGEPLVGHSGGQAGTSTHLLSTPSRKSAVAVMCNLQGVSLKNLTTSILSAVNSASAPPAEKRVTVLPSNTPPAEGYQEIAARLSEFIRSEIQVKNIPAFSISLVDGDRVVWAQGFGTARADGNVPATADSLYRVGSVSKLFTDMAVMQLVEQGKIDLDADVKAVLPTFAVTNPFDGRITLRRVMSHRAGLVREPPVGNYFDPEEPTQLATTESLNRTSLVYAPGTRTKYSNAGIGLAGAVVETVGGRAFEEQIQSALLKPLGMQSSSFLRSRIDPARIAEAFMWSHDGQRFPAPTWDLGTLGAGNLYSSVNDLSRFLIAVLGGGEIEGTRVLSSDLLQQMLTPQDGGSDYGIGFGVGKLDGHDTFGHGGAVYGYATQVKGIASEKVAVAAVASLDCANGFSGRVADYALRLLLARKQGKELPKIETTIPVPPAMAAAFAGRYEKTGEFAELQSREGKLFLREGYRLVELKLLGESLVVDDVSGFGQKVVVDVAEKSLKVGDKIYARADSSLPPAAPPKHWQGLIGEYGWDHNTLYIYEDRGQLYALIEWFYFYPLTEISENEFAFPSEAGLYHGEKLIFTRDAEGRGTKCVAAEVEFLRRPLTGPGETYKVVPLQMVDAIRPAAMKAKPPNEAGDFRTSELTELVKLDPTIQLDIRYASRNNFLDSPFYQQPRAFLQKPAAEALVRAHEAAKKHGVGLLIHDAYRPWFVTYMFREATPFHLRRFVADPAKGSRHNRGCAVDLSLYDLKTGEPIDMVAGYDEFSTRSYPNYPGGTSRQRWYRSLLRDLMEEQGFNVYEFEWWHFDYKDWKQYPIGNQPFEALGM
;
A
#
# COMPACT_ATOMS: atom_id res chain seq x y z
N MET A 1 39.14 -65.99 -36.06
CA MET A 1 39.96 -66.81 -35.15
C MET A 1 41.25 -66.06 -34.85
N THR A 2 41.39 -65.67 -33.58
CA THR A 2 42.63 -65.40 -32.82
C THR A 2 43.90 -64.93 -33.54
N ALA A 3 44.35 -63.72 -33.20
CA ALA A 3 45.77 -63.46 -32.95
C ALA A 3 45.96 -62.29 -31.98
N PHE A 4 46.79 -62.51 -30.97
CA PHE A 4 47.01 -61.68 -29.79
C PHE A 4 48.42 -61.05 -29.86
N ARG A 5 48.52 -59.77 -29.44
CA ARG A 5 49.67 -59.06 -28.84
C ARG A 5 50.97 -58.74 -29.62
N ARG A 6 51.20 -57.40 -29.65
CA ARG A 6 52.43 -56.60 -29.39
C ARG A 6 53.53 -56.54 -30.45
N MET A 7 53.76 -55.31 -30.97
CA MET A 7 55.08 -54.66 -30.94
C MET A 7 54.97 -53.14 -31.16
N TRP A 8 55.75 -52.37 -30.39
CA TRP A 8 55.90 -50.92 -30.46
C TRP A 8 56.85 -50.50 -31.59
N ARG A 9 56.55 -49.40 -32.31
CA ARG A 9 57.37 -48.17 -32.41
C ARG A 9 56.90 -47.25 -33.56
N SER A 10 56.53 -46.03 -33.17
CA SER A 10 56.86 -44.75 -33.81
C SER A 10 56.48 -44.50 -35.27
N ALA A 11 55.31 -43.89 -35.48
CA ALA A 11 55.14 -42.82 -36.48
C ALA A 11 54.04 -41.88 -35.96
N LEU A 12 54.37 -40.60 -35.75
CA LEU A 12 53.39 -39.55 -35.49
C LEU A 12 52.51 -39.34 -36.74
N PRO A 13 51.19 -39.19 -36.57
CA PRO A 13 50.46 -38.23 -37.37
C PRO A 13 49.68 -37.25 -36.50
N VAL A 14 49.67 -36.03 -37.00
CA VAL A 14 48.86 -34.87 -36.61
C VAL A 14 47.41 -35.29 -36.33
N ILE A 15 46.98 -35.18 -35.07
CA ILE A 15 45.56 -35.19 -34.72
C ILE A 15 45.11 -33.73 -34.65
N ALA A 16 44.32 -33.34 -35.65
CA ALA A 16 43.48 -32.15 -35.57
C ALA A 16 42.48 -32.35 -34.42
N ILE A 17 42.66 -31.60 -33.34
CA ILE A 17 41.67 -31.49 -32.27
C ILE A 17 40.50 -30.69 -32.86
N VAL A 18 39.41 -31.38 -33.19
CA VAL A 18 38.10 -30.75 -33.35
C VAL A 18 37.63 -30.38 -31.94
N LEU A 19 37.86 -29.12 -31.54
CA LEU A 19 37.19 -28.52 -30.41
C LEU A 19 35.71 -28.38 -30.77
N LEU A 20 34.89 -29.34 -30.35
CA LEU A 20 33.45 -29.15 -30.20
C LEU A 20 33.25 -28.17 -29.04
N SER A 21 33.26 -26.87 -29.34
CA SER A 21 32.74 -25.85 -28.44
C SER A 21 31.23 -26.01 -28.36
N SER A 22 30.75 -26.81 -27.41
CA SER A 22 29.40 -26.66 -26.89
C SER A 22 29.34 -25.31 -26.18
N SER A 23 28.79 -24.28 -26.83
CA SER A 23 28.34 -23.08 -26.14
C SER A 23 27.24 -23.49 -25.16
N LEU A 24 27.59 -23.63 -23.88
CA LEU A 24 26.58 -23.55 -22.83
C LEU A 24 25.91 -22.18 -23.00
N SER A 25 24.61 -22.16 -23.31
CA SER A 25 23.79 -20.96 -23.16
C SER A 25 24.01 -20.45 -21.74
N ALA A 26 24.57 -19.24 -21.60
CA ALA A 26 24.83 -18.67 -20.29
C ALA A 26 23.47 -18.37 -19.62
N GLU A 27 23.14 -19.07 -18.53
CA GLU A 27 22.00 -18.70 -17.70
C GLU A 27 22.26 -17.35 -17.02
N LEU A 28 21.20 -16.60 -16.74
CA LEU A 28 21.31 -15.37 -15.95
C LEU A 28 21.98 -15.66 -14.59
N PRO A 29 22.76 -14.73 -14.02
CA PRO A 29 23.35 -14.91 -12.70
C PRO A 29 22.30 -15.30 -11.65
N PRO A 30 22.57 -16.24 -10.73
CA PRO A 30 21.58 -16.71 -9.75
C PRO A 30 20.92 -15.60 -8.93
N ALA A 31 21.65 -14.52 -8.65
CA ALA A 31 21.11 -13.34 -7.97
C ALA A 31 20.03 -12.61 -8.79
N VAL A 32 20.24 -12.49 -10.11
CA VAL A 32 19.28 -11.88 -11.04
C VAL A 32 18.05 -12.78 -11.20
N GLN A 33 18.23 -14.11 -11.27
CA GLN A 33 17.10 -15.04 -11.32
C GLN A 33 16.21 -14.92 -10.07
N LYS A 34 16.81 -14.96 -8.86
CA LYS A 34 16.08 -14.76 -7.59
C LYS A 34 15.35 -13.42 -7.52
N ARG A 35 15.98 -12.36 -8.04
CA ARG A 35 15.40 -11.03 -8.12
C ARG A 35 14.15 -11.01 -9.01
N ILE A 36 14.20 -11.67 -10.18
CA ILE A 36 13.07 -11.83 -11.10
C ILE A 36 11.94 -12.59 -10.41
N GLU A 37 12.24 -13.70 -9.74
CA GLU A 37 11.26 -14.50 -9.01
C GLU A 37 10.58 -13.71 -7.89
N ALA A 38 11.33 -12.92 -7.13
CA ALA A 38 10.80 -12.07 -6.07
C ALA A 38 9.84 -11.00 -6.64
N LEU A 39 10.22 -10.35 -7.74
CA LEU A 39 9.36 -9.37 -8.43
C LEU A 39 8.04 -10.00 -8.91
N ILE A 40 8.10 -11.22 -9.44
CA ILE A 40 6.92 -11.96 -9.91
C ILE A 40 6.04 -12.37 -8.74
N ALA A 41 6.61 -12.97 -7.70
CA ALA A 41 5.86 -13.43 -6.53
C ALA A 41 5.10 -12.28 -5.87
N GLU A 42 5.75 -11.12 -5.76
CA GLU A 42 5.12 -9.92 -5.23
C GLU A 42 3.98 -9.41 -6.12
N GLU A 43 4.20 -9.28 -7.43
CA GLU A 43 3.15 -8.79 -8.33
C GLU A 43 1.95 -9.74 -8.37
N MET A 44 2.20 -11.06 -8.33
CA MET A 44 1.15 -12.07 -8.25
C MET A 44 0.36 -11.97 -6.95
N ALA A 45 1.02 -11.80 -5.80
CA ALA A 45 0.36 -11.63 -4.51
C ALA A 45 -0.46 -10.33 -4.46
N ARG A 46 0.14 -9.21 -4.90
CA ARG A 46 -0.46 -7.86 -4.88
C ARG A 46 -1.70 -7.75 -5.76
N ARG A 47 -1.69 -8.39 -6.92
CA ARG A 47 -2.76 -8.31 -7.93
C ARG A 47 -3.69 -9.53 -7.94
N HIS A 48 -3.45 -10.50 -7.06
CA HIS A 48 -4.16 -11.79 -7.02
C HIS A 48 -4.11 -12.56 -8.34
N ILE A 49 -2.96 -12.53 -9.03
CA ILE A 49 -2.77 -13.22 -10.32
C ILE A 49 -2.72 -14.74 -10.08
N PRO A 50 -3.62 -15.54 -10.68
CA PRO A 50 -3.60 -16.98 -10.47
C PRO A 50 -2.40 -17.68 -11.10
N GLY A 51 -2.07 -17.31 -12.34
CA GLY A 51 -0.97 -17.89 -13.10
C GLY A 51 -0.29 -16.92 -14.05
N LEU A 52 1.04 -17.03 -14.17
CA LEU A 52 1.91 -16.15 -14.94
C LEU A 52 3.08 -16.92 -15.56
N SER A 53 3.44 -16.60 -16.80
CA SER A 53 4.63 -17.10 -17.48
C SER A 53 5.54 -15.94 -17.92
N ILE A 54 6.85 -16.17 -17.88
CA ILE A 54 7.87 -15.21 -18.29
C ILE A 54 8.97 -15.86 -19.13
N CYS A 55 9.50 -15.09 -20.07
CA CYS A 55 10.76 -15.37 -20.76
C CYS A 55 11.61 -14.11 -20.83
N VAL A 56 12.92 -14.26 -20.65
CA VAL A 56 13.93 -13.20 -20.68
C VAL A 56 15.07 -13.63 -21.60
N ALA A 57 15.47 -12.73 -22.48
CA ALA A 57 16.64 -12.89 -23.34
C ALA A 57 17.58 -11.69 -23.25
N THR A 58 18.87 -11.97 -23.29
CA THR A 58 19.99 -11.03 -23.38
C THR A 58 21.02 -11.56 -24.35
N ASP A 59 21.79 -10.66 -24.95
CA ASP A 59 22.82 -11.03 -25.95
C ASP A 59 22.25 -11.90 -27.08
N ASN A 60 20.97 -11.68 -27.42
CA ASN A 60 20.22 -12.43 -28.44
C ASN A 60 20.00 -13.93 -28.13
N GLU A 61 20.08 -14.34 -26.86
CA GLU A 61 19.81 -15.70 -26.39
C GLU A 61 18.80 -15.70 -25.23
N ILE A 62 17.92 -16.71 -25.17
CA ILE A 62 17.03 -16.90 -24.02
C ILE A 62 17.85 -17.42 -22.84
N GLN A 63 17.87 -16.67 -21.74
CA GLN A 63 18.68 -17.00 -20.57
C GLN A 63 17.84 -17.32 -19.33
N PHE A 64 16.52 -17.07 -19.36
CA PHE A 64 15.59 -17.43 -18.29
C PHE A 64 14.15 -17.57 -18.81
N GLU A 65 13.48 -18.67 -18.46
CA GLU A 65 12.06 -18.89 -18.72
C GLU A 65 11.43 -19.71 -17.61
N ARG A 66 10.24 -19.31 -17.13
CA ARG A 66 9.59 -19.98 -16.00
C ARG A 66 8.08 -19.69 -15.97
N GLY A 67 7.32 -20.67 -15.46
CA GLY A 67 5.90 -20.55 -15.15
C GLY A 67 5.68 -20.50 -13.63
N PHE A 68 4.67 -19.74 -13.21
CA PHE A 68 4.30 -19.49 -11.82
C PHE A 68 2.79 -19.63 -11.65
N GLY A 69 2.36 -20.22 -10.53
CA GLY A 69 0.95 -20.37 -10.19
C GLY A 69 0.20 -21.37 -11.09
N LEU A 70 -1.09 -21.13 -11.28
CA LEU A 70 -2.04 -22.07 -11.88
C LEU A 70 -2.54 -21.56 -13.24
N ALA A 71 -2.38 -22.38 -14.28
CA ALA A 71 -2.95 -22.18 -15.61
C ALA A 71 -4.47 -22.44 -15.61
N ASP A 72 -4.93 -23.30 -14.70
CA ASP A 72 -6.33 -23.65 -14.43
C ASP A 72 -6.48 -23.84 -12.90
N VAL A 73 -7.30 -22.99 -12.28
CA VAL A 73 -7.50 -22.90 -10.82
C VAL A 73 -8.45 -24.00 -10.38
N GLU A 74 -9.51 -24.24 -11.15
CA GLU A 74 -10.52 -25.27 -10.88
C GLU A 74 -9.91 -26.67 -10.88
N ASN A 75 -8.96 -26.93 -11.77
CA ASN A 75 -8.31 -28.23 -11.93
C ASN A 75 -6.91 -28.30 -11.32
N GLY A 76 -6.41 -27.22 -10.72
CA GLY A 76 -5.09 -27.17 -10.09
C GLY A 76 -3.92 -27.40 -11.06
N LEU A 77 -4.07 -27.03 -12.34
CA LEU A 77 -3.02 -27.23 -13.34
C LEU A 77 -1.98 -26.11 -13.26
N PRO A 78 -0.68 -26.42 -13.15
CA PRO A 78 0.37 -25.41 -13.03
C PRO A 78 0.63 -24.69 -14.37
N VAL A 79 1.08 -23.44 -14.28
CA VAL A 79 1.68 -22.77 -15.44
C VAL A 79 3.08 -23.33 -15.70
N THR A 80 3.35 -23.66 -16.96
CA THR A 80 4.64 -24.10 -17.48
C THR A 80 5.11 -23.16 -18.60
N VAL A 81 6.35 -23.33 -19.09
CA VAL A 81 6.87 -22.58 -20.25
C VAL A 81 6.10 -22.89 -21.55
N GLU A 82 5.40 -24.02 -21.59
CA GLU A 82 4.55 -24.47 -22.71
C GLU A 82 3.12 -23.91 -22.63
N THR A 83 2.76 -23.28 -21.50
CA THR A 83 1.41 -22.76 -21.26
C THR A 83 1.12 -21.59 -22.19
N LYS A 84 0.03 -21.74 -22.94
CA LYS A 84 -0.40 -20.79 -23.97
C LYS A 84 -1.40 -19.81 -23.40
N PHE A 85 -1.01 -18.55 -23.41
CA PHE A 85 -1.83 -17.40 -23.05
C PHE A 85 -2.26 -16.69 -24.32
N ARG A 86 -3.41 -16.03 -24.22
CA ARG A 86 -3.88 -15.12 -25.25
C ARG A 86 -2.91 -13.94 -25.38
N THR A 87 -2.38 -13.68 -26.57
CA THR A 87 -1.46 -12.57 -26.86
C THR A 87 -2.10 -11.20 -26.66
N ALA A 88 -3.42 -11.11 -26.85
CA ALA A 88 -4.16 -9.86 -26.87
C ALA A 88 -3.51 -8.88 -27.85
N SER A 89 -3.43 -7.59 -27.53
CA SER A 89 -2.95 -6.58 -28.47
C SER A 89 -1.50 -6.73 -28.95
N ILE A 90 -0.69 -7.65 -28.40
CA ILE A 90 0.61 -8.03 -29.00
C ILE A 90 0.41 -8.64 -30.41
N ALA A 91 -0.77 -9.19 -30.69
CA ALA A 91 -1.17 -9.62 -32.04
C ALA A 91 -1.02 -8.52 -33.10
N LYS A 92 -1.17 -7.25 -32.74
CA LYS A 92 -0.97 -6.11 -33.64
C LYS A 92 0.47 -6.00 -34.10
N SER A 93 1.42 -6.19 -33.18
CA SER A 93 2.84 -6.19 -33.49
C SER A 93 3.19 -7.35 -34.42
N LEU A 94 2.62 -8.54 -34.19
CA LEU A 94 2.80 -9.70 -35.09
C LEU A 94 2.19 -9.44 -36.49
N THR A 95 1.01 -8.83 -36.53
CA THR A 95 0.34 -8.40 -37.77
C THR A 95 1.17 -7.37 -38.52
N ALA A 96 1.77 -6.40 -37.82
CA ALA A 96 2.61 -5.37 -38.40
C ALA A 96 3.88 -5.95 -39.06
N ILE A 97 4.51 -6.94 -38.42
CA ILE A 97 5.65 -7.64 -39.04
C ILE A 97 5.24 -8.30 -40.36
N ALA A 98 4.09 -9.01 -40.37
CA ALA A 98 3.59 -9.63 -41.58
C ALA A 98 3.21 -8.60 -42.67
N ALA A 99 2.65 -7.45 -42.28
CA ALA A 99 2.37 -6.35 -43.20
C ALA A 99 3.65 -5.80 -43.84
N MET A 100 4.67 -5.50 -43.03
CA MET A 100 5.98 -5.06 -43.53
C MET A 100 6.65 -6.13 -44.41
N LYS A 101 6.39 -7.41 -44.17
CA LYS A 101 6.87 -8.47 -45.06
C LYS A 101 6.25 -8.40 -46.45
N LEU A 102 4.94 -8.11 -46.53
CA LEU A 102 4.27 -7.88 -47.81
C LEU A 102 4.77 -6.61 -48.52
N VAL A 103 5.19 -5.59 -47.77
CA VAL A 103 5.85 -4.39 -48.32
C VAL A 103 7.17 -4.77 -48.97
N GLU A 104 8.00 -5.58 -48.30
CA GLU A 104 9.26 -6.09 -48.85
C GLU A 104 9.07 -6.97 -50.09
N GLU A 105 7.97 -7.74 -50.14
CA GLU A 105 7.57 -8.56 -51.29
C GLU A 105 6.95 -7.72 -52.43
N GLY A 106 6.75 -6.41 -52.24
CA GLY A 106 6.11 -5.52 -53.21
C GLY A 106 4.60 -5.77 -53.41
N LYS A 107 3.97 -6.52 -52.49
CA LYS A 107 2.54 -6.87 -52.54
C LYS A 107 1.66 -5.86 -51.80
N LEU A 108 2.21 -5.15 -50.82
CA LEU A 108 1.51 -4.12 -50.06
C LEU A 108 2.24 -2.79 -50.19
N ASP A 109 1.54 -1.76 -50.63
CA ASP A 109 1.99 -0.37 -50.57
C ASP A 109 1.36 0.27 -49.32
N LEU A 110 2.21 0.84 -48.46
CA LEU A 110 1.80 1.45 -47.20
C LEU A 110 0.94 2.70 -47.41
N ASP A 111 1.15 3.42 -48.51
CA ASP A 111 0.57 4.73 -48.79
C ASP A 111 -0.53 4.68 -49.86
N ALA A 112 -0.71 3.52 -50.52
CA ALA A 112 -1.89 3.28 -51.34
C ALA A 112 -3.17 3.23 -50.49
N SER A 113 -4.27 3.67 -51.10
CA SER A 113 -5.60 3.52 -50.53
C SER A 113 -5.92 2.03 -50.32
N ILE A 114 -6.54 1.70 -49.18
CA ILE A 114 -6.99 0.33 -48.89
C ILE A 114 -7.98 -0.21 -49.94
N GLN A 115 -8.68 0.68 -50.67
CA GLN A 115 -9.60 0.30 -51.74
C GLN A 115 -8.90 -0.42 -52.90
N THR A 116 -7.60 -0.21 -53.09
CA THR A 116 -6.78 -0.95 -54.07
C THR A 116 -6.79 -2.45 -53.81
N TYR A 117 -6.81 -2.85 -52.53
CA TYR A 117 -6.76 -4.25 -52.11
C TYR A 117 -8.13 -4.80 -51.75
N LEU A 118 -8.97 -3.98 -51.11
CA LEU A 118 -10.27 -4.39 -50.58
C LEU A 118 -11.38 -3.48 -51.13
N PRO A 119 -11.71 -3.56 -52.43
CA PRO A 119 -12.71 -2.69 -53.07
C PRO A 119 -14.13 -2.92 -52.53
N ALA A 120 -14.39 -4.07 -51.91
CA ALA A 120 -15.67 -4.40 -51.28
C ALA A 120 -15.90 -3.67 -49.94
N PHE A 121 -14.86 -3.12 -49.31
CA PHE A 121 -15.03 -2.36 -48.07
C PHE A 121 -15.67 -1.00 -48.34
N PRO A 122 -16.69 -0.56 -47.56
CA PRO A 122 -17.40 0.68 -47.82
C PRO A 122 -16.46 1.89 -47.92
N THR A 123 -16.58 2.66 -49.01
CA THR A 123 -15.83 3.90 -49.22
C THR A 123 -16.16 4.90 -48.11
N LYS A 124 -15.13 5.42 -47.45
CA LYS A 124 -15.25 6.41 -46.37
C LYS A 124 -15.12 7.83 -46.92
N LYS A 125 -15.49 8.82 -46.09
CA LYS A 125 -15.39 10.25 -46.42
C LYS A 125 -13.97 10.65 -46.87
N TRP A 126 -12.94 10.07 -46.25
CA TRP A 126 -11.54 10.27 -46.60
C TRP A 126 -10.89 8.92 -46.93
N PRO A 127 -9.93 8.86 -47.87
CA PRO A 127 -9.19 7.64 -48.17
C PRO A 127 -8.34 7.23 -46.96
N VAL A 128 -8.30 5.93 -46.68
CA VAL A 128 -7.49 5.33 -45.61
C VAL A 128 -6.36 4.52 -46.24
N THR A 129 -5.16 4.56 -45.64
CA THR A 129 -4.00 3.78 -46.08
C THR A 129 -3.56 2.75 -45.02
N SER A 130 -2.78 1.76 -45.44
CA SER A 130 -2.23 0.73 -44.53
C SER A 130 -1.29 1.33 -43.48
N ARG A 131 -0.51 2.37 -43.85
CA ARG A 131 0.34 3.13 -42.92
C ARG A 131 -0.47 3.73 -41.78
N GLN A 132 -1.62 4.34 -42.12
CA GLN A 132 -2.49 4.97 -41.14
C GLN A 132 -3.17 3.95 -40.23
N LEU A 133 -3.50 2.75 -40.74
CA LEU A 133 -4.04 1.66 -39.92
C LEU A 133 -2.98 1.15 -38.92
N LEU A 134 -1.75 0.90 -39.40
CA LEU A 134 -0.61 0.46 -38.59
C LEU A 134 -0.23 1.46 -37.50
N GLY A 135 -0.30 2.76 -37.79
CA GLY A 135 0.03 3.85 -36.86
C GLY A 135 -1.12 4.38 -36.01
N HIS A 136 -2.32 3.77 -36.06
CA HIS A 136 -3.52 4.26 -35.38
C HIS A 136 -3.94 5.70 -35.75
N LEU A 137 -3.73 6.08 -37.01
CA LEU A 137 -4.06 7.39 -37.57
C LEU A 137 -5.25 7.36 -38.54
N ALA A 138 -5.82 6.18 -38.82
CA ALA A 138 -6.83 6.00 -39.86
C ALA A 138 -8.23 6.54 -39.55
N GLY A 139 -8.53 6.90 -38.30
CA GLY A 139 -9.88 7.31 -37.89
C GLY A 139 -10.89 6.16 -37.78
N VAL A 140 -10.47 4.89 -37.88
CA VAL A 140 -11.34 3.74 -37.61
C VAL A 140 -11.57 3.63 -36.10
N ARG A 141 -12.83 3.68 -35.65
CA ARG A 141 -13.19 3.65 -34.22
C ARG A 141 -12.70 2.39 -33.49
N HIS A 142 -12.64 2.48 -32.16
CA HIS A 142 -12.47 1.31 -31.30
C HIS A 142 -13.83 0.71 -30.86
N TYR A 143 -13.81 -0.23 -29.91
CA TYR A 143 -15.01 -0.84 -29.33
C TYR A 143 -15.90 0.23 -28.65
N LYS A 144 -17.22 0.13 -28.85
CA LYS A 144 -18.22 1.00 -28.21
C LYS A 144 -18.68 0.47 -26.84
N SER A 145 -18.46 -0.82 -26.55
CA SER A 145 -18.96 -1.46 -25.33
C SER A 145 -18.17 -2.73 -24.97
N ALA A 146 -18.38 -3.22 -23.73
CA ALA A 146 -17.88 -4.52 -23.27
C ALA A 146 -18.39 -5.69 -24.13
N ALA A 147 -19.57 -5.56 -24.74
CA ALA A 147 -20.14 -6.57 -25.62
C ALA A 147 -19.33 -6.71 -26.92
N GLU A 148 -18.89 -5.59 -27.51
CA GLU A 148 -18.00 -5.62 -28.68
C GLU A 148 -16.58 -6.10 -28.31
N SER A 149 -16.07 -5.77 -27.13
CA SER A 149 -14.73 -6.20 -26.72
C SER A 149 -14.66 -7.70 -26.40
N SER A 150 -15.76 -8.28 -25.91
CA SER A 150 -15.85 -9.64 -25.37
C SER A 150 -16.93 -10.48 -26.08
N MET A 151 -17.06 -10.34 -27.40
CA MET A 151 -18.03 -11.10 -28.20
C MET A 151 -17.86 -12.62 -28.06
N SER A 152 -18.99 -13.34 -28.05
CA SER A 152 -19.04 -14.81 -28.06
C SER A 152 -19.51 -15.39 -29.39
N GLY A 153 -19.96 -14.55 -30.33
CA GLY A 153 -20.38 -14.97 -31.66
C GLY A 153 -19.18 -15.31 -32.56
N HIS A 154 -19.32 -16.39 -33.33
CA HIS A 154 -18.28 -16.87 -34.23
C HIS A 154 -18.35 -16.21 -35.62
N PHE A 155 -17.19 -15.82 -36.15
CA PHE A 155 -17.04 -15.27 -37.50
C PHE A 155 -16.22 -16.22 -38.37
N PRO A 156 -16.70 -16.59 -39.57
CA PRO A 156 -16.03 -17.60 -40.41
C PRO A 156 -14.76 -17.10 -41.10
N SER A 157 -14.50 -15.79 -41.11
CA SER A 157 -13.31 -15.18 -41.74
C SER A 157 -13.00 -13.80 -41.15
N VAL A 158 -11.79 -13.28 -41.41
CA VAL A 158 -11.40 -11.90 -41.05
C VAL A 158 -12.32 -10.88 -41.72
N GLU A 159 -12.67 -11.10 -43.00
CA GLU A 159 -13.59 -10.25 -43.75
C GLU A 159 -15.00 -10.22 -43.13
N ALA A 160 -15.53 -11.36 -42.66
CA ALA A 160 -16.83 -11.40 -41.99
C ALA A 160 -16.83 -10.59 -40.68
N GLY A 161 -15.70 -10.55 -39.96
CA GLY A 161 -15.53 -9.74 -38.76
C GLY A 161 -15.64 -8.23 -39.00
N LEU A 162 -15.42 -7.77 -40.25
CA LEU A 162 -15.54 -6.35 -40.58
C LEU A 162 -16.97 -5.83 -40.46
N ALA A 163 -17.99 -6.69 -40.63
CA ALA A 163 -19.40 -6.31 -40.54
C ALA A 163 -19.77 -5.64 -39.20
N VAL A 164 -18.98 -5.87 -38.14
CA VAL A 164 -19.16 -5.23 -36.82
C VAL A 164 -18.99 -3.70 -36.89
N PHE A 165 -18.17 -3.19 -37.81
CA PHE A 165 -17.85 -1.77 -37.89
C PHE A 165 -17.75 -1.21 -39.33
N ALA A 166 -17.96 -2.03 -40.36
CA ALA A 166 -17.74 -1.67 -41.75
C ALA A 166 -18.56 -0.45 -42.19
N ASP A 167 -19.74 -0.23 -41.61
CA ASP A 167 -20.62 0.90 -41.95
C ASP A 167 -20.42 2.13 -41.04
N ASP A 168 -19.60 2.04 -40.01
CA ASP A 168 -19.37 3.18 -39.11
C ASP A 168 -18.55 4.29 -39.80
N PRO A 169 -18.84 5.57 -39.52
CA PRO A 169 -18.03 6.67 -40.04
C PRO A 169 -16.63 6.68 -39.42
N LEU A 170 -15.68 7.28 -40.13
CA LEU A 170 -14.39 7.63 -39.52
C LEU A 170 -14.62 8.72 -38.47
N ILE A 171 -14.03 8.55 -37.29
CA ILE A 171 -14.22 9.47 -36.15
C ILE A 171 -13.36 10.73 -36.26
N HIS A 172 -12.35 10.74 -37.14
CA HIS A 172 -11.57 11.91 -37.53
C HIS A 172 -10.97 11.70 -38.94
N GLU A 173 -10.44 12.78 -39.52
CA GLU A 173 -9.71 12.72 -40.78
C GLU A 173 -8.40 11.90 -40.61
N PRO A 174 -8.07 10.99 -41.54
CA PRO A 174 -6.86 10.21 -41.42
C PRO A 174 -5.59 11.07 -41.32
N GLY A 175 -4.71 10.74 -40.38
CA GLY A 175 -3.47 11.49 -40.10
C GLY A 175 -3.62 12.66 -39.13
N THR A 176 -4.82 13.19 -38.88
CA THR A 176 -4.96 14.40 -38.03
C THR A 176 -4.99 14.11 -36.53
N ALA A 177 -5.29 12.88 -36.12
CA ALA A 177 -5.32 12.47 -34.73
C ALA A 177 -4.86 11.00 -34.55
N TYR A 178 -4.36 10.70 -33.35
CA TYR A 178 -4.05 9.34 -32.92
C TYR A 178 -5.23 8.79 -32.12
N VAL A 179 -5.82 7.70 -32.59
CA VAL A 179 -6.84 6.94 -31.85
C VAL A 179 -6.56 5.45 -31.98
N TYR A 180 -6.23 4.83 -30.84
CA TYR A 180 -5.99 3.40 -30.75
C TYR A 180 -7.19 2.59 -31.22
N SER A 181 -6.98 1.64 -32.14
CA SER A 181 -8.08 0.88 -32.74
C SER A 181 -7.71 -0.56 -33.10
N SER A 182 -8.32 -1.52 -32.41
CA SER A 182 -8.29 -2.94 -32.82
C SER A 182 -9.04 -3.17 -34.14
N PHE A 183 -10.13 -2.45 -34.41
CA PHE A 183 -10.85 -2.58 -35.68
C PHE A 183 -10.03 -2.08 -36.87
N GLY A 184 -9.18 -1.07 -36.66
CA GLY A 184 -8.19 -0.68 -37.68
C GLY A 184 -7.25 -1.83 -38.06
N PHE A 185 -6.77 -2.60 -37.07
CA PHE A 185 -5.95 -3.79 -37.34
C PHE A 185 -6.74 -4.94 -37.98
N ASN A 186 -8.01 -5.11 -37.62
CA ASN A 186 -8.86 -6.11 -38.28
C ASN A 186 -9.08 -5.79 -39.76
N LEU A 187 -9.31 -4.51 -40.09
CA LEU A 187 -9.39 -4.02 -41.46
C LEU A 187 -8.06 -4.24 -42.20
N LEU A 188 -6.93 -3.95 -41.56
CA LEU A 188 -5.60 -4.22 -42.11
C LEU A 188 -5.42 -5.72 -42.42
N GLY A 189 -5.88 -6.63 -41.56
CA GLY A 189 -5.81 -8.06 -41.81
C GLY A 189 -6.55 -8.48 -43.09
N ALA A 190 -7.75 -7.95 -43.34
CA ALA A 190 -8.48 -8.21 -44.57
C ALA A 190 -7.77 -7.63 -45.82
N VAL A 191 -7.18 -6.43 -45.69
CA VAL A 191 -6.31 -5.85 -46.73
C VAL A 191 -5.13 -6.78 -47.05
N MET A 192 -4.48 -7.32 -46.02
CA MET A 192 -3.36 -8.25 -46.17
C MET A 192 -3.76 -9.58 -46.83
N GLU A 193 -4.94 -10.14 -46.52
CA GLU A 193 -5.44 -11.35 -47.19
C GLU A 193 -5.62 -11.11 -48.70
N LYS A 194 -6.19 -9.95 -49.09
CA LYS A 194 -6.37 -9.63 -50.52
C LYS A 194 -5.05 -9.30 -51.21
N ALA A 195 -4.15 -8.58 -50.53
CA ALA A 195 -2.83 -8.25 -51.08
C ALA A 195 -1.94 -9.48 -51.29
N SER A 196 -2.02 -10.47 -50.40
CA SER A 196 -1.21 -11.69 -50.47
C SER A 196 -1.85 -12.82 -51.28
N GLY A 197 -3.19 -12.88 -51.34
CA GLY A 197 -3.93 -14.04 -51.84
C GLY A 197 -3.94 -15.23 -50.86
N GLU A 198 -3.41 -15.05 -49.64
CA GLU A 198 -3.31 -16.06 -48.60
C GLU A 198 -4.33 -15.77 -47.48
N ARG A 199 -4.77 -16.82 -46.76
CA ARG A 199 -5.52 -16.61 -45.52
C ARG A 199 -4.61 -15.98 -44.46
N PHE A 200 -5.18 -15.13 -43.60
CA PHE A 200 -4.43 -14.35 -42.62
C PHE A 200 -3.60 -15.22 -41.67
N ASP A 201 -4.16 -16.34 -41.22
CA ASP A 201 -3.47 -17.29 -40.34
C ASP A 201 -2.28 -17.97 -41.01
N GLN A 202 -2.40 -18.29 -42.31
CA GLN A 202 -1.32 -18.86 -43.11
C GLN A 202 -0.22 -17.81 -43.36
N LEU A 203 -0.62 -16.59 -43.70
CA LEU A 203 0.28 -15.48 -43.93
C LEU A 203 1.15 -15.19 -42.70
N VAL A 204 0.54 -15.00 -41.52
CA VAL A 204 1.31 -14.70 -40.30
C VAL A 204 2.17 -15.91 -39.88
N THR A 205 1.71 -17.14 -40.11
CA THR A 205 2.52 -18.34 -39.87
C THR A 205 3.77 -18.36 -40.75
N ARG A 206 3.61 -18.14 -42.07
CA ARG A 206 4.70 -18.13 -43.05
C ARG A 206 5.67 -16.97 -42.83
N SER A 207 5.15 -15.77 -42.58
CA SER A 207 5.94 -14.55 -42.55
C SER A 207 6.54 -14.23 -41.18
N VAL A 208 5.96 -14.77 -40.10
CA VAL A 208 6.38 -14.44 -38.72
C VAL A 208 6.66 -15.68 -37.91
N PHE A 209 5.69 -16.59 -37.71
CA PHE A 209 5.84 -17.66 -36.72
C PHE A 209 6.94 -18.64 -37.09
N THR A 210 6.92 -19.17 -38.32
CA THR A 210 7.94 -20.14 -38.77
C THR A 210 9.34 -19.51 -38.81
N PRO A 211 9.56 -18.32 -39.42
CA PRO A 211 10.91 -17.74 -39.48
C PRO A 211 11.44 -17.27 -38.11
N ALA A 212 10.57 -16.84 -37.19
CA ALA A 212 10.97 -16.48 -35.83
C ALA A 212 11.16 -17.69 -34.90
N GLY A 213 10.72 -18.89 -35.32
CA GLY A 213 10.75 -20.08 -34.48
C GLY A 213 9.68 -20.10 -33.39
N MET A 214 8.55 -19.43 -33.60
CA MET A 214 7.40 -19.42 -32.68
C MET A 214 6.55 -20.67 -32.87
N LYS A 215 6.98 -21.79 -32.29
CA LYS A 215 6.38 -23.13 -32.55
C LYS A 215 5.08 -23.37 -31.78
N ASP A 216 4.83 -22.60 -30.73
CA ASP A 216 3.68 -22.72 -29.84
C ASP A 216 2.64 -21.62 -30.08
N THR A 217 2.84 -20.79 -31.10
CA THR A 217 1.94 -19.69 -31.43
C THR A 217 0.94 -20.09 -32.51
N CYS A 218 -0.34 -19.85 -32.25
CA CYS A 218 -1.42 -20.20 -33.16
C CYS A 218 -2.63 -19.28 -33.01
N VAL A 219 -3.59 -19.36 -33.94
CA VAL A 219 -4.88 -18.66 -33.82
C VAL A 219 -5.69 -19.26 -32.67
N ASP A 220 -6.26 -18.40 -31.82
CA ASP A 220 -7.19 -18.82 -30.78
C ASP A 220 -8.53 -19.21 -31.42
N SER A 221 -8.89 -20.49 -31.30
CA SER A 221 -10.14 -21.04 -31.81
C SER A 221 -10.86 -21.76 -30.68
N VAL A 222 -12.09 -21.33 -30.40
CA VAL A 222 -12.95 -21.96 -29.38
C VAL A 222 -13.34 -23.39 -29.73
N PHE A 223 -13.24 -23.78 -31.01
CA PHE A 223 -13.55 -25.14 -31.48
C PHE A 223 -12.34 -26.07 -31.57
N ALA A 224 -11.13 -25.52 -31.62
CA ALA A 224 -9.91 -26.32 -31.74
C ALA A 224 -9.45 -26.86 -30.38
N ILE A 225 -9.02 -28.12 -30.35
CA ILE A 225 -8.30 -28.68 -29.20
C ILE A 225 -6.87 -28.15 -29.25
N ILE A 226 -6.53 -27.23 -28.34
CA ILE A 226 -5.19 -26.63 -28.25
C ILE A 226 -4.56 -27.04 -26.92
N PRO A 227 -3.49 -27.87 -26.93
CA PRO A 227 -2.78 -28.27 -25.73
C PRO A 227 -2.22 -27.06 -24.96
N HIS A 228 -2.21 -27.17 -23.63
CA HIS A 228 -1.67 -26.17 -22.70
C HIS A 228 -2.36 -24.78 -22.77
N ARG A 229 -3.59 -24.69 -23.28
CA ARG A 229 -4.38 -23.45 -23.25
C ARG A 229 -4.75 -23.09 -21.81
N THR A 230 -4.48 -21.85 -21.39
CA THR A 230 -4.87 -21.38 -20.05
C THR A 230 -6.37 -21.10 -19.92
N ARG A 231 -6.91 -21.28 -18.71
CA ARG A 231 -8.20 -20.75 -18.28
C ARG A 231 -8.02 -19.30 -17.80
N GLY A 232 -8.91 -18.40 -18.21
CA GLY A 232 -8.80 -16.97 -17.89
C GLY A 232 -9.72 -16.53 -16.75
N TYR A 233 -9.26 -15.59 -15.93
CA TYR A 233 -9.95 -15.09 -14.73
C TYR A 233 -10.12 -13.57 -14.72
N LEU A 234 -11.00 -13.10 -13.83
CA LEU A 234 -11.14 -11.71 -13.42
C LEU A 234 -11.19 -11.63 -11.89
N TRP A 235 -10.69 -10.53 -11.33
CA TRP A 235 -10.79 -10.23 -9.90
C TRP A 235 -11.78 -9.09 -9.70
N ALA A 236 -12.80 -9.29 -8.87
CA ALA A 236 -13.80 -8.26 -8.60
C ALA A 236 -13.26 -7.26 -7.57
N ASN A 237 -13.11 -5.98 -7.94
CA ASN A 237 -12.61 -4.94 -7.04
C ASN A 237 -13.57 -3.73 -7.02
N PRO A 238 -13.93 -3.16 -5.86
CA PRO A 238 -14.66 -1.91 -5.81
C PRO A 238 -13.78 -0.79 -6.39
N GLY A 239 -14.36 0.12 -7.19
CA GLY A 239 -13.67 1.32 -7.67
C GLY A 239 -12.83 1.19 -8.95
N ARG A 240 -12.59 -0.02 -9.47
CA ARG A 240 -11.91 -0.17 -10.77
C ARG A 240 -12.90 0.02 -11.93
N VAL A 241 -13.00 1.24 -12.43
CA VAL A 241 -13.73 1.55 -13.67
C VAL A 241 -12.83 1.25 -14.88
N ASP A 242 -12.43 -0.02 -15.06
CA ASP A 242 -11.98 -0.42 -16.39
C ASP A 242 -13.22 -0.41 -17.29
N SER A 243 -13.22 0.46 -18.30
CA SER A 243 -14.34 0.82 -19.19
C SER A 243 -15.01 -0.33 -19.96
N PHE A 244 -14.65 -1.58 -19.67
CA PHE A 244 -15.14 -2.80 -20.32
C PHE A 244 -15.54 -3.91 -19.35
N VAL A 245 -15.62 -3.67 -18.03
CA VAL A 245 -16.02 -4.69 -17.04
C VAL A 245 -17.32 -4.29 -16.34
N GLU A 246 -18.35 -5.08 -16.57
CA GLU A 246 -19.64 -4.95 -15.89
C GLU A 246 -19.62 -5.91 -14.68
N PHE A 247 -19.44 -5.36 -13.48
CA PHE A 247 -19.37 -6.13 -12.22
C PHE A 247 -20.74 -6.40 -11.59
N ALA A 248 -21.84 -6.06 -12.29
CA ALA A 248 -23.19 -6.20 -11.77
C ALA A 248 -23.45 -7.64 -11.27
N GLY A 249 -23.62 -7.79 -9.96
CA GLY A 249 -23.93 -9.07 -9.31
C GLY A 249 -22.74 -9.90 -8.78
N LEU A 250 -21.50 -9.43 -8.90
CA LEU A 250 -20.31 -10.12 -8.33
C LEU A 250 -19.92 -9.53 -6.98
N ALA A 251 -19.53 -10.39 -6.02
CA ALA A 251 -18.99 -9.95 -4.74
C ALA A 251 -17.55 -9.45 -4.89
N THR A 252 -17.24 -8.30 -4.29
CA THR A 252 -15.90 -7.70 -4.34
C THR A 252 -14.90 -8.50 -3.50
N GLY A 253 -13.63 -8.47 -3.89
CA GLY A 253 -12.54 -9.20 -3.24
C GLY A 253 -12.50 -10.69 -3.57
N GLN A 254 -13.05 -11.11 -4.71
CA GLN A 254 -13.11 -12.52 -5.13
C GLN A 254 -12.63 -12.73 -6.57
N LEU A 255 -12.10 -13.93 -6.83
CA LEU A 255 -11.69 -14.42 -8.14
C LEU A 255 -12.86 -15.09 -8.84
N TYR A 256 -13.09 -14.75 -10.11
CA TYR A 256 -14.12 -15.35 -10.95
C TYR A 256 -13.55 -15.79 -12.30
N ASN A 257 -14.26 -16.72 -12.95
CA ASN A 257 -14.04 -17.04 -14.35
C ASN A 257 -14.25 -15.79 -15.23
N ALA A 258 -13.35 -15.57 -16.19
CA ALA A 258 -13.56 -14.54 -17.20
C ALA A 258 -14.73 -14.88 -18.13
N ARG A 259 -15.35 -13.85 -18.73
CA ARG A 259 -16.44 -14.04 -19.70
C ARG A 259 -15.96 -14.89 -20.89
N LEU A 260 -16.83 -15.79 -21.38
CA LEU A 260 -16.57 -16.54 -22.59
C LEU A 260 -16.38 -15.57 -23.77
N HIS A 261 -15.33 -15.80 -24.55
CA HIS A 261 -14.95 -14.89 -25.61
C HIS A 261 -14.42 -15.65 -26.83
N ASP A 262 -15.01 -15.40 -28.00
CA ASP A 262 -14.55 -15.85 -29.30
C ASP A 262 -13.80 -14.71 -30.01
N THR A 263 -12.54 -14.95 -30.37
CA THR A 263 -11.63 -13.95 -30.98
C THR A 263 -11.68 -13.92 -32.50
N SER A 264 -12.50 -14.75 -33.16
CA SER A 264 -12.59 -14.86 -34.62
C SER A 264 -12.89 -13.54 -35.34
N SER A 265 -13.61 -12.62 -34.69
CA SER A 265 -13.86 -11.25 -35.20
C SER A 265 -12.62 -10.36 -35.25
N LYS A 266 -11.54 -10.73 -34.56
CA LYS A 266 -10.38 -9.86 -34.29
C LYS A 266 -9.04 -10.56 -34.28
N ILE A 267 -8.85 -11.59 -35.11
CA ILE A 267 -7.59 -12.32 -35.20
C ILE A 267 -6.37 -11.38 -35.35
N PRO A 268 -6.36 -10.41 -36.29
CA PRO A 268 -5.23 -9.48 -36.44
C PRO A 268 -5.02 -8.56 -35.22
N GLY A 269 -6.11 -8.17 -34.56
CA GLY A 269 -6.08 -7.24 -33.43
C GLY A 269 -5.79 -7.88 -32.07
N GLY A 270 -6.02 -9.18 -31.90
CA GLY A 270 -5.87 -9.85 -30.60
C GLY A 270 -6.12 -11.36 -30.50
N GLY A 271 -6.28 -12.08 -31.61
CA GLY A 271 -6.78 -13.46 -31.62
C GLY A 271 -5.72 -14.57 -31.75
N PHE A 272 -4.52 -14.39 -31.21
CA PHE A 272 -3.52 -15.46 -31.12
C PHE A 272 -3.33 -15.96 -29.68
N LEU A 273 -3.01 -17.24 -29.55
CA LEU A 273 -2.40 -17.85 -28.37
C LEU A 273 -0.88 -17.96 -28.58
N SER A 274 -0.09 -17.76 -27.52
CA SER A 274 1.37 -17.85 -27.55
C SER A 274 1.92 -18.23 -26.18
N THR A 275 3.19 -18.64 -26.15
CA THR A 275 4.01 -18.70 -24.93
C THR A 275 4.83 -17.41 -24.79
N SER A 276 5.33 -17.14 -23.59
CA SER A 276 6.25 -16.03 -23.33
C SER A 276 7.56 -16.20 -24.13
N SER A 277 8.05 -17.42 -24.27
CA SER A 277 9.25 -17.74 -25.05
C SER A 277 9.10 -17.45 -26.54
N ASP A 278 7.94 -17.76 -27.14
CA ASP A 278 7.68 -17.41 -28.54
C ASP A 278 7.62 -15.89 -28.77
N LEU A 279 7.03 -15.14 -27.84
CA LEU A 279 7.02 -13.67 -27.92
C LEU A 279 8.43 -13.07 -27.80
N VAL A 280 9.31 -13.67 -26.99
CA VAL A 280 10.72 -13.27 -26.95
C VAL A 280 11.44 -13.63 -28.26
N ARG A 281 11.19 -14.81 -28.83
CA ARG A 281 11.81 -15.24 -30.10
C ARG A 281 11.55 -14.28 -31.26
N VAL A 282 10.34 -13.76 -31.39
CA VAL A 282 10.04 -12.76 -32.44
C VAL A 282 10.77 -11.44 -32.21
N ALA A 283 10.91 -11.00 -30.95
CA ALA A 283 11.69 -9.81 -30.62
C ALA A 283 13.18 -10.01 -30.95
N LEU A 284 13.75 -11.17 -30.62
CA LEU A 284 15.13 -11.51 -30.98
C LEU A 284 15.34 -11.62 -32.49
N ALA A 285 14.38 -12.18 -33.21
CA ALA A 285 14.46 -12.29 -34.67
C ALA A 285 14.38 -10.93 -35.37
N LEU A 286 13.71 -9.93 -34.78
CA LEU A 286 13.78 -8.53 -35.21
C LEU A 286 15.13 -7.90 -34.86
N ASN A 287 15.65 -8.11 -33.64
CA ASN A 287 16.95 -7.56 -33.23
C ASN A 287 18.15 -8.10 -34.03
N GLY A 288 18.00 -9.27 -34.64
CA GLY A 288 19.03 -9.94 -35.44
C GLY A 288 18.83 -9.87 -36.96
N ASP A 289 17.96 -8.98 -37.46
CA ASP A 289 17.65 -8.79 -38.89
C ASP A 289 17.18 -10.08 -39.62
N ARG A 290 16.54 -11.02 -38.91
CA ARG A 290 16.12 -12.32 -39.46
C ARG A 290 14.73 -12.31 -40.09
N LEU A 291 13.86 -11.38 -39.69
CA LEU A 291 12.47 -11.30 -40.16
C LEU A 291 12.26 -10.27 -41.27
N LEU A 292 12.82 -9.09 -41.09
CA LEU A 292 12.67 -7.92 -41.95
C LEU A 292 14.04 -7.31 -42.22
N LYS A 293 14.16 -6.57 -43.31
CA LYS A 293 15.33 -5.76 -43.64
C LYS A 293 15.51 -4.63 -42.61
N PRO A 294 16.75 -4.18 -42.33
CA PRO A 294 17.01 -3.11 -41.38
C PRO A 294 16.22 -1.81 -41.65
N GLU A 295 16.00 -1.47 -42.93
CA GLU A 295 15.23 -0.28 -43.32
C GLU A 295 13.75 -0.42 -42.94
N SER A 296 13.17 -1.60 -43.15
CA SER A 296 11.78 -1.90 -42.76
C SER A 296 11.62 -1.87 -41.24
N ILE A 297 12.59 -2.39 -40.48
CA ILE A 297 12.60 -2.35 -39.01
C ILE A 297 12.68 -0.91 -38.52
N LYS A 298 13.57 -0.11 -39.11
CA LYS A 298 13.71 1.32 -38.79
C LYS A 298 12.41 2.07 -39.07
N GLU A 299 11.76 1.84 -40.21
CA GLU A 299 10.47 2.45 -40.53
C GLU A 299 9.38 2.01 -39.53
N MET A 300 9.34 0.72 -39.19
CA MET A 300 8.37 0.16 -38.24
C MET A 300 8.51 0.74 -36.82
N TRP A 301 9.74 1.01 -36.37
CA TRP A 301 10.01 1.60 -35.05
C TRP A 301 10.19 3.13 -35.07
N THR A 302 10.00 3.78 -36.22
CA THR A 302 9.97 5.24 -36.27
C THR A 302 8.64 5.73 -35.71
N GLU A 303 8.70 6.66 -34.76
CA GLU A 303 7.52 7.26 -34.16
C GLU A 303 6.65 7.97 -35.21
N SER A 304 5.38 7.57 -35.30
CA SER A 304 4.38 8.22 -36.15
C SER A 304 4.03 9.60 -35.62
N ARG A 305 3.76 10.54 -36.53
CA ARG A 305 3.32 11.89 -36.20
C ARG A 305 2.00 12.21 -36.89
N THR A 306 1.17 13.00 -36.21
CA THR A 306 -0.01 13.60 -36.85
C THR A 306 0.41 14.58 -37.95
N THR A 307 -0.51 14.96 -38.84
CA THR A 307 -0.27 15.99 -39.86
C THR A 307 0.16 17.34 -39.27
N ALA A 308 -0.20 17.61 -38.00
CA ALA A 308 0.25 18.79 -37.25
C ALA A 308 1.63 18.61 -36.58
N GLY A 309 2.34 17.50 -36.82
CA GLY A 309 3.67 17.22 -36.27
C GLY A 309 3.68 16.65 -34.85
N LYS A 310 2.52 16.46 -34.21
CA LYS A 310 2.41 15.90 -32.84
C LYS A 310 2.87 14.44 -32.82
N ALA A 311 3.84 14.16 -31.94
CA ALA A 311 4.33 12.82 -31.59
C ALA A 311 3.22 11.92 -31.01
N THR A 312 3.26 10.63 -31.31
CA THR A 312 2.23 9.65 -30.88
C THR A 312 2.75 8.57 -29.95
N GLN A 313 4.08 8.48 -29.77
CA GLN A 313 4.75 7.39 -29.05
C GLN A 313 4.44 5.99 -29.62
N TYR A 314 4.01 5.93 -30.89
CA TYR A 314 3.60 4.71 -31.57
C TYR A 314 4.19 4.66 -32.99
N GLY A 315 4.91 3.59 -33.30
CA GLY A 315 5.38 3.26 -34.65
C GLY A 315 4.33 2.47 -35.43
N LEU A 316 4.75 1.68 -36.41
CA LEU A 316 3.86 0.80 -37.15
C LEU A 316 3.61 -0.49 -36.34
N GLY A 317 2.56 -0.49 -35.51
CA GLY A 317 2.18 -1.64 -34.66
C GLY A 317 3.02 -1.86 -33.41
N TRP A 318 3.84 -0.87 -33.01
CA TRP A 318 4.70 -0.93 -31.82
C TRP A 318 4.61 0.35 -31.02
N ARG A 319 4.62 0.25 -29.68
CA ARG A 319 4.96 1.40 -28.84
C ARG A 319 6.46 1.65 -28.93
N VAL A 320 6.83 2.93 -28.99
CA VAL A 320 8.22 3.38 -29.08
C VAL A 320 8.45 4.37 -27.95
N GLU A 321 9.28 3.97 -27.00
CA GLU A 321 9.61 4.70 -25.78
C GLU A 321 11.15 4.75 -25.60
N GLN A 322 11.63 5.29 -24.49
CA GLN A 322 13.04 5.17 -24.09
C GLN A 322 13.16 4.62 -22.67
N LEU A 323 14.24 3.89 -22.41
CA LEU A 323 14.62 3.40 -21.09
C LEU A 323 16.12 3.63 -20.89
N ASP A 324 16.50 4.36 -19.83
CA ASP A 324 17.90 4.73 -19.56
C ASP A 324 18.62 5.41 -20.74
N GLY A 325 17.87 6.15 -21.58
CA GLY A 325 18.38 6.82 -22.79
C GLY A 325 18.53 5.91 -24.02
N GLU A 326 18.11 4.65 -23.94
CA GLU A 326 18.14 3.68 -25.04
C GLU A 326 16.74 3.50 -25.64
N PRO A 327 16.62 3.21 -26.96
CA PRO A 327 15.34 2.88 -27.58
C PRO A 327 14.68 1.66 -26.94
N LEU A 328 13.43 1.83 -26.52
CA LEU A 328 12.58 0.76 -25.98
C LEU A 328 11.40 0.56 -26.91
N VAL A 329 11.21 -0.66 -27.40
CA VAL A 329 10.07 -1.02 -28.26
C VAL A 329 9.28 -2.14 -27.64
N GLY A 330 7.96 -2.10 -27.78
CA GLY A 330 7.13 -3.14 -27.19
C GLY A 330 5.63 -2.94 -27.40
N HIS A 331 4.85 -3.82 -26.78
CA HIS A 331 3.39 -3.69 -26.79
C HIS A 331 2.78 -4.42 -25.58
N SER A 332 1.76 -3.81 -24.97
CA SER A 332 0.92 -4.43 -23.95
C SER A 332 -0.35 -5.04 -24.53
N GLY A 333 -0.89 -6.04 -23.88
CA GLY A 333 -2.13 -6.68 -24.27
C GLY A 333 -3.06 -6.88 -23.08
N GLY A 334 -4.34 -6.58 -23.29
CA GLY A 334 -5.39 -6.88 -22.33
C GLY A 334 -6.63 -7.35 -23.08
N GLN A 335 -7.24 -8.43 -22.61
CA GLN A 335 -8.54 -8.90 -23.07
C GLN A 335 -9.19 -9.81 -22.02
N ALA A 336 -10.38 -10.31 -22.32
CA ALA A 336 -11.09 -11.24 -21.44
C ALA A 336 -10.19 -12.40 -20.99
N GLY A 337 -9.93 -12.45 -19.67
CA GLY A 337 -9.15 -13.49 -19.00
C GLY A 337 -7.63 -13.44 -19.15
N THR A 338 -7.02 -12.34 -19.63
CA THR A 338 -5.56 -12.27 -19.76
C THR A 338 -5.00 -10.85 -19.75
N SER A 339 -3.74 -10.75 -19.34
CA SER A 339 -2.91 -9.56 -19.54
C SER A 339 -1.50 -9.99 -19.99
N THR A 340 -0.91 -9.25 -20.92
CA THR A 340 0.38 -9.57 -21.53
C THR A 340 1.23 -8.31 -21.75
N HIS A 341 2.55 -8.48 -21.77
CA HIS A 341 3.47 -7.42 -22.11
C HIS A 341 4.76 -7.97 -22.73
N LEU A 342 5.17 -7.40 -23.86
CA LEU A 342 6.44 -7.67 -24.52
C LEU A 342 7.23 -6.36 -24.62
N LEU A 343 8.47 -6.37 -24.16
CA LEU A 343 9.42 -5.28 -24.30
C LEU A 343 10.73 -5.77 -24.89
N SER A 344 11.40 -4.94 -25.68
CA SER A 344 12.75 -5.17 -26.18
C SER A 344 13.55 -3.87 -26.26
N THR A 345 14.83 -3.97 -25.93
CA THR A 345 15.85 -2.92 -26.17
C THR A 345 16.75 -3.38 -27.32
N PRO A 346 16.51 -2.92 -28.57
CA PRO A 346 17.24 -3.42 -29.74
C PRO A 346 18.75 -3.20 -29.66
N SER A 347 19.19 -2.05 -29.13
CA SER A 347 20.60 -1.71 -28.96
C SER A 347 21.37 -2.70 -28.08
N ARG A 348 20.66 -3.34 -27.13
CA ARG A 348 21.21 -4.36 -26.22
C ARG A 348 20.82 -5.79 -26.58
N LYS A 349 20.12 -5.98 -27.71
CA LYS A 349 19.60 -7.29 -28.15
C LYS A 349 18.90 -8.07 -27.03
N SER A 350 18.15 -7.36 -26.19
CA SER A 350 17.51 -7.89 -25.00
C SER A 350 15.99 -7.77 -25.09
N ALA A 351 15.27 -8.74 -24.57
CA ALA A 351 13.80 -8.80 -24.62
C ALA A 351 13.21 -9.53 -23.42
N VAL A 352 12.02 -9.09 -22.99
CA VAL A 352 11.25 -9.73 -21.91
C VAL A 352 9.79 -9.83 -22.33
N ALA A 353 9.20 -11.01 -22.18
CA ALA A 353 7.76 -11.22 -22.31
C ALA A 353 7.17 -11.76 -21.01
N VAL A 354 6.10 -11.14 -20.53
CA VAL A 354 5.31 -11.60 -19.37
C VAL A 354 3.86 -11.76 -19.79
N MET A 355 3.25 -12.89 -19.44
CA MET A 355 1.87 -13.23 -19.77
C MET A 355 1.16 -13.80 -18.54
N CYS A 356 -0.05 -13.37 -18.22
CA CYS A 356 -0.84 -13.93 -17.13
C CYS A 356 -2.29 -14.19 -17.52
N ASN A 357 -2.95 -15.05 -16.75
CA ASN A 357 -4.35 -15.45 -16.96
C ASN A 357 -5.35 -14.62 -16.12
N LEU A 358 -4.95 -13.43 -15.68
CA LEU A 358 -5.83 -12.46 -15.03
C LEU A 358 -6.07 -11.27 -15.95
N GLN A 359 -7.34 -10.93 -16.16
CA GLN A 359 -7.75 -9.76 -16.92
C GLN A 359 -7.47 -8.46 -16.17
N GLY A 360 -7.09 -7.40 -16.90
CA GLY A 360 -7.03 -6.03 -16.37
C GLY A 360 -5.75 -5.71 -15.58
N VAL A 361 -4.75 -6.58 -15.60
CA VAL A 361 -3.49 -6.35 -14.88
C VAL A 361 -2.53 -5.56 -15.76
N SER A 362 -2.03 -4.43 -15.27
CA SER A 362 -0.93 -3.72 -15.95
C SER A 362 0.40 -4.39 -15.60
N LEU A 363 0.99 -5.11 -16.56
CA LEU A 363 2.28 -5.78 -16.39
C LEU A 363 3.48 -4.89 -16.73
N LYS A 364 3.26 -3.62 -17.12
CA LYS A 364 4.32 -2.72 -17.60
C LYS A 364 5.47 -2.59 -16.61
N ASN A 365 5.15 -2.24 -15.36
CA ASN A 365 6.15 -2.01 -14.32
C ASN A 365 6.96 -3.28 -14.02
N LEU A 366 6.30 -4.44 -13.93
CA LEU A 366 6.97 -5.73 -13.72
C LEU A 366 7.96 -6.02 -14.85
N THR A 367 7.53 -5.94 -16.11
CA THR A 367 8.40 -6.21 -17.27
C THR A 367 9.57 -5.21 -17.35
N THR A 368 9.33 -3.92 -17.12
CA THR A 368 10.38 -2.89 -17.15
C THR A 368 11.39 -3.09 -16.02
N SER A 369 10.96 -3.42 -14.80
CA SER A 369 11.86 -3.72 -13.69
C SER A 369 12.73 -4.95 -13.96
N ILE A 370 12.16 -5.99 -14.55
CA ILE A 370 12.91 -7.19 -14.93
C ILE A 370 13.93 -6.86 -16.01
N LEU A 371 13.52 -6.16 -17.07
CA LEU A 371 14.43 -5.75 -18.15
C LEU A 371 15.56 -4.84 -17.63
N SER A 372 15.26 -3.93 -16.70
CA SER A 372 16.27 -3.06 -16.07
C SER A 372 17.25 -3.84 -15.17
N ALA A 373 16.76 -4.79 -14.36
CA ALA A 373 17.61 -5.64 -13.52
C ALA A 373 18.59 -6.48 -14.36
N VAL A 374 18.10 -6.99 -15.48
CA VAL A 374 18.86 -7.76 -16.46
C VAL A 374 19.88 -6.86 -17.17
N ASN A 375 19.45 -5.70 -17.68
CA ASN A 375 20.31 -4.73 -18.37
C ASN A 375 21.41 -4.13 -17.48
N SER A 376 21.17 -4.01 -16.17
CA SER A 376 22.16 -3.50 -15.22
C SER A 376 23.25 -4.54 -14.91
N ALA A 377 22.92 -5.83 -14.96
CA ALA A 377 23.89 -6.91 -14.76
C ALA A 377 24.84 -7.11 -15.95
N SER A 378 24.43 -6.67 -17.16
CA SER A 378 25.19 -6.84 -18.41
C SER A 378 26.02 -5.62 -18.83
N ALA A 379 25.99 -4.51 -18.09
CA ALA A 379 26.76 -3.31 -18.42
C ALA A 379 28.22 -3.43 -17.91
N PRO A 380 29.25 -3.09 -18.71
CA PRO A 380 30.61 -2.97 -18.18
C PRO A 380 30.66 -1.81 -17.16
N PRO A 381 31.34 -1.98 -16.00
CA PRO A 381 31.40 -0.93 -14.99
C PRO A 381 32.21 0.26 -15.52
N ALA A 382 31.59 1.44 -15.61
CA ALA A 382 32.33 2.69 -15.62
C ALA A 382 32.64 3.05 -14.16
N GLU A 383 33.71 2.47 -13.60
CA GLU A 383 34.12 2.75 -12.22
C GLU A 383 34.77 4.12 -12.09
N LYS A 384 34.05 5.05 -11.45
CA LYS A 384 34.67 5.80 -10.36
C LYS A 384 34.56 4.92 -9.11
N ARG A 385 35.66 4.70 -8.38
CA ARG A 385 35.66 3.97 -7.12
C ARG A 385 34.84 4.75 -6.07
N VAL A 386 33.57 4.40 -5.92
CA VAL A 386 32.73 4.81 -4.80
C VAL A 386 33.12 3.96 -3.59
N THR A 387 33.28 4.58 -2.42
CA THR A 387 33.54 3.81 -1.19
C THR A 387 32.31 2.96 -0.85
N VAL A 388 32.45 1.64 -0.97
CA VAL A 388 31.41 0.66 -0.58
C VAL A 388 31.51 0.46 0.93
N LEU A 389 30.46 0.84 1.66
CA LEU A 389 30.36 0.61 3.09
C LEU A 389 29.97 -0.84 3.39
N PRO A 390 30.48 -1.46 4.47
CA PRO A 390 30.04 -2.78 4.90
C PRO A 390 28.59 -2.75 5.40
N SER A 391 27.94 -3.93 5.46
CA SER A 391 26.54 -4.06 5.93
C SER A 391 26.33 -3.54 7.36
N ASN A 392 27.36 -3.61 8.20
CA ASN A 392 27.49 -2.85 9.45
C ASN A 392 28.93 -2.32 9.52
N THR A 393 29.10 -1.06 9.93
CA THR A 393 30.42 -0.43 10.13
C THR A 393 30.80 -0.49 11.61
N PRO A 394 31.89 -1.21 11.98
CA PRO A 394 32.33 -1.25 13.38
C PRO A 394 32.75 0.14 13.88
N PRO A 395 32.72 0.39 15.20
CA PRO A 395 33.12 1.69 15.73
C PRO A 395 34.59 1.98 15.39
N ALA A 396 34.83 3.14 14.81
CA ALA A 396 36.18 3.67 14.59
C ALA A 396 36.90 3.94 15.92
N GLU A 397 38.21 4.13 15.87
CA GLU A 397 39.00 4.41 17.07
C GLU A 397 38.48 5.64 17.85
N GLY A 398 38.30 5.46 19.16
CA GLY A 398 37.72 6.45 20.08
C GLY A 398 36.18 6.49 20.08
N TYR A 399 35.50 5.73 19.22
CA TYR A 399 34.03 5.65 19.15
C TYR A 399 33.44 4.42 19.87
N GLN A 400 34.27 3.56 20.46
CA GLN A 400 33.82 2.28 21.05
C GLN A 400 32.84 2.48 22.21
N GLU A 401 33.12 3.42 23.11
CA GLU A 401 32.24 3.69 24.26
C GLU A 401 30.89 4.31 23.81
N ILE A 402 30.92 5.20 22.80
CA ILE A 402 29.72 5.78 22.21
C ILE A 402 28.83 4.68 21.60
N ALA A 403 29.42 3.81 20.78
CA ALA A 403 28.70 2.69 20.17
C ALA A 403 28.15 1.71 21.21
N ALA A 404 28.89 1.45 22.29
CA ALA A 404 28.44 0.58 23.38
C ALA A 404 27.22 1.17 24.10
N ARG A 405 27.28 2.44 24.54
CA ARG A 405 26.18 3.13 25.23
C ARG A 405 24.93 3.24 24.36
N LEU A 406 25.11 3.59 23.08
CA LEU A 406 23.99 3.64 22.13
C LEU A 406 23.40 2.25 21.91
N SER A 407 24.23 1.22 21.72
CA SER A 407 23.74 -0.14 21.50
C SER A 407 22.95 -0.67 22.69
N GLU A 408 23.36 -0.38 23.92
CA GLU A 408 22.63 -0.75 25.13
C GLU A 408 21.27 -0.04 25.19
N PHE A 409 21.27 1.28 24.99
CA PHE A 409 20.04 2.07 25.00
C PHE A 409 19.06 1.65 23.90
N ILE A 410 19.55 1.47 22.67
CA ILE A 410 18.74 1.05 21.52
C ILE A 410 18.12 -0.33 21.75
N ARG A 411 18.88 -1.30 22.27
CA ARG A 411 18.33 -2.64 22.57
C ARG A 411 17.21 -2.59 23.60
N SER A 412 17.40 -1.79 24.67
CA SER A 412 16.38 -1.61 25.69
C SER A 412 15.11 -0.97 25.12
N GLU A 413 15.23 0.11 24.36
CA GLU A 413 14.08 0.81 23.77
C GLU A 413 13.35 -0.05 22.72
N ILE A 414 14.08 -0.76 21.86
CA ILE A 414 13.50 -1.68 20.88
C ILE A 414 12.66 -2.76 21.56
N GLN A 415 13.16 -3.32 22.68
CA GLN A 415 12.43 -4.32 23.44
C GLN A 415 11.20 -3.72 24.12
N VAL A 416 11.35 -2.58 24.81
CA VAL A 416 10.25 -1.96 25.57
C VAL A 416 9.14 -1.43 24.65
N LYS A 417 9.50 -0.89 23.48
CA LYS A 417 8.58 -0.30 22.50
C LYS A 417 8.20 -1.28 21.39
N ASN A 418 8.68 -2.52 21.47
CA ASN A 418 8.46 -3.58 20.49
C ASN A 418 8.76 -3.11 19.04
N ILE A 419 9.88 -2.42 18.81
CA ILE A 419 10.26 -1.95 17.47
C ILE A 419 10.82 -3.14 16.66
N PRO A 420 10.29 -3.51 15.48
CA PRO A 420 10.73 -4.71 14.78
C PRO A 420 12.17 -4.64 14.29
N ALA A 421 12.50 -3.61 13.50
CA ALA A 421 13.85 -3.32 13.04
C ALA A 421 14.20 -1.85 13.25
N PHE A 422 15.46 -1.57 13.53
CA PHE A 422 16.02 -0.22 13.60
C PHE A 422 17.45 -0.20 13.10
N SER A 423 17.82 0.80 12.31
CA SER A 423 19.20 1.01 11.86
C SER A 423 19.65 2.44 12.09
N ILE A 424 20.92 2.62 12.40
CA ILE A 424 21.54 3.92 12.66
C ILE A 424 22.94 4.03 12.03
N SER A 425 23.30 5.23 11.57
CA SER A 425 24.66 5.59 11.19
C SER A 425 25.08 6.90 11.86
N LEU A 426 26.35 6.98 12.27
CA LEU A 426 27.00 8.17 12.82
C LEU A 426 28.07 8.65 11.84
N VAL A 427 28.00 9.94 11.51
CA VAL A 427 28.96 10.63 10.64
C VAL A 427 29.72 11.66 11.46
N ASP A 428 31.04 11.66 11.33
CA ASP A 428 31.94 12.70 11.87
C ASP A 428 32.93 13.12 10.78
N GLY A 429 32.82 14.35 10.32
CA GLY A 429 33.56 14.88 9.19
C GLY A 429 33.10 14.25 7.87
N ASP A 430 34.04 13.59 7.20
CA ASP A 430 33.90 13.00 5.88
C ASP A 430 33.72 11.46 5.91
N ARG A 431 33.49 10.88 7.09
CA ARG A 431 33.44 9.43 7.27
C ARG A 431 32.33 8.97 8.20
N VAL A 432 31.87 7.75 7.95
CA VAL A 432 31.01 6.99 8.86
C VAL A 432 31.88 6.41 9.97
N VAL A 433 31.61 6.79 11.22
CA VAL A 433 32.40 6.32 12.39
C VAL A 433 31.79 5.13 13.10
N TRP A 434 30.50 4.86 12.88
CA TRP A 434 29.80 3.65 13.31
C TRP A 434 28.46 3.55 12.56
N ALA A 435 28.07 2.34 12.13
CA ALA A 435 26.75 2.10 11.57
C ALA A 435 26.29 0.67 11.85
N GLN A 436 25.05 0.51 12.31
CA GLN A 436 24.56 -0.79 12.76
C GLN A 436 23.04 -0.91 12.66
N GLY A 437 22.55 -2.12 12.37
CA GLY A 437 21.16 -2.53 12.54
C GLY A 437 20.89 -3.33 13.82
N PHE A 438 19.66 -3.25 14.29
CA PHE A 438 19.13 -3.84 15.52
C PHE A 438 17.73 -4.40 15.28
N GLY A 439 17.39 -5.52 15.95
CA GLY A 439 16.14 -6.23 15.72
C GLY A 439 16.18 -7.10 14.46
N THR A 440 15.01 -7.41 13.90
CA THR A 440 14.86 -8.32 12.75
C THR A 440 14.16 -7.62 11.60
N ALA A 441 14.77 -7.67 10.41
CA ALA A 441 14.21 -7.11 9.19
C ALA A 441 12.98 -7.90 8.68
N ARG A 442 12.70 -9.07 9.25
CA ARG A 442 11.56 -9.94 8.92
C ARG A 442 10.84 -10.40 10.17
N ALA A 443 9.52 -10.59 10.06
CA ALA A 443 8.67 -11.04 11.15
C ALA A 443 8.92 -12.50 11.56
N ASP A 444 9.51 -13.31 10.69
CA ASP A 444 9.90 -14.69 11.01
C ASP A 444 11.12 -14.79 11.94
N GLY A 445 11.79 -13.66 12.18
CA GLY A 445 12.97 -13.55 13.05
C GLY A 445 14.29 -14.00 12.43
N ASN A 446 14.29 -14.48 11.18
CA ASN A 446 15.47 -15.13 10.58
C ASN A 446 16.46 -14.17 9.93
N VAL A 447 16.03 -12.94 9.63
CA VAL A 447 16.86 -11.94 8.96
C VAL A 447 17.15 -10.79 9.93
N PRO A 448 18.39 -10.63 10.41
CA PRO A 448 18.74 -9.50 11.28
C PRO A 448 18.69 -8.19 10.49
N ALA A 449 18.29 -7.11 11.14
CA ALA A 449 18.44 -5.78 10.57
C ALA A 449 19.93 -5.39 10.53
N THR A 450 20.33 -4.66 9.50
CA THR A 450 21.70 -4.15 9.31
C THR A 450 21.67 -2.68 8.88
N ALA A 451 22.83 -2.01 8.91
CA ALA A 451 22.94 -0.64 8.39
C ALA A 451 22.62 -0.51 6.88
N ASP A 452 22.62 -1.65 6.17
CA ASP A 452 22.30 -1.78 4.75
C ASP A 452 20.87 -2.27 4.47
N SER A 453 20.08 -2.57 5.51
CA SER A 453 18.65 -2.82 5.37
C SER A 453 17.94 -1.59 4.78
N LEU A 454 17.00 -1.81 3.88
CA LEU A 454 16.27 -0.74 3.18
C LEU A 454 14.95 -0.44 3.88
N TYR A 455 14.65 0.85 3.98
CA TYR A 455 13.45 1.39 4.60
C TYR A 455 12.85 2.44 3.66
N ARG A 456 11.54 2.64 3.70
CA ARG A 456 10.93 3.83 3.07
C ARG A 456 11.14 5.00 4.02
N VAL A 457 12.01 5.95 3.68
CA VAL A 457 12.49 6.97 4.61
C VAL A 457 11.56 8.18 4.78
N GLY A 458 10.34 8.07 4.24
CA GLY A 458 9.29 9.09 4.33
C GLY A 458 9.77 10.46 3.90
N SER A 459 9.39 11.48 4.66
CA SER A 459 9.65 12.89 4.32
C SER A 459 11.12 13.30 4.22
N VAL A 460 12.09 12.43 4.57
CA VAL A 460 13.49 12.67 4.20
C VAL A 460 13.68 12.73 2.68
N SER A 461 12.76 12.15 1.91
CA SER A 461 12.65 12.28 0.45
C SER A 461 12.66 13.73 -0.04
N LYS A 462 12.06 14.66 0.73
CA LYS A 462 11.95 16.08 0.37
C LYS A 462 13.31 16.72 0.15
N LEU A 463 14.29 16.37 1.00
CA LEU A 463 15.64 16.90 0.93
C LEU A 463 16.30 16.66 -0.44
N PHE A 464 16.02 15.52 -1.06
CA PHE A 464 16.54 15.17 -2.38
C PHE A 464 15.81 15.91 -3.49
N THR A 465 14.47 16.00 -3.40
CA THR A 465 13.66 16.80 -4.33
C THR A 465 14.10 18.26 -4.33
N ASP A 466 14.25 18.84 -3.15
CA ASP A 466 14.58 20.24 -2.98
C ASP A 466 16.02 20.52 -3.42
N MET A 467 16.97 19.62 -3.14
CA MET A 467 18.34 19.73 -3.64
C MET A 467 18.40 19.65 -5.17
N ALA A 468 17.56 18.84 -5.81
CA ALA A 468 17.48 18.76 -7.27
C ALA A 468 16.91 20.05 -7.89
N VAL A 469 15.93 20.70 -7.23
CA VAL A 469 15.49 22.05 -7.62
C VAL A 469 16.65 23.04 -7.49
N MET A 470 17.40 23.00 -6.40
CA MET A 470 18.56 23.88 -6.22
C MET A 470 19.68 23.63 -7.25
N GLN A 471 19.87 22.41 -7.73
CA GLN A 471 20.75 22.13 -8.87
C GLN A 471 20.28 22.81 -10.16
N LEU A 472 18.98 22.85 -10.41
CA LEU A 472 18.43 23.56 -11.58
C LEU A 472 18.59 25.09 -11.44
N VAL A 473 18.53 25.62 -10.20
CA VAL A 473 18.87 27.02 -9.90
C VAL A 473 20.35 27.29 -10.18
N GLU A 474 21.26 26.44 -9.71
CA GLU A 474 22.70 26.55 -9.97
C GLU A 474 23.02 26.55 -11.48
N GLN A 475 22.29 25.76 -12.25
CA GLN A 475 22.41 25.68 -13.70
C GLN A 475 21.81 26.88 -14.44
N GLY A 476 21.17 27.83 -13.74
CA GLY A 476 20.49 28.97 -14.33
C GLY A 476 19.24 28.60 -15.13
N LYS A 477 18.68 27.40 -14.92
CA LYS A 477 17.49 26.92 -15.64
C LYS A 477 16.18 27.42 -15.04
N ILE A 478 16.19 27.72 -13.75
CA ILE A 478 15.03 28.24 -13.01
C ILE A 478 15.46 29.35 -12.05
N ASP A 479 14.55 30.29 -11.83
CA ASP A 479 14.67 31.31 -10.79
C ASP A 479 13.83 30.87 -9.58
N LEU A 480 14.47 30.81 -8.42
CA LEU A 480 13.89 30.36 -7.15
C LEU A 480 12.77 31.29 -6.64
N ASP A 481 12.82 32.57 -7.03
CA ASP A 481 11.92 33.63 -6.59
C ASP A 481 10.93 34.09 -7.69
N ALA A 482 11.03 33.50 -8.88
CA ALA A 482 10.00 33.63 -9.90
C ALA A 482 8.71 32.92 -9.49
N ASP A 483 7.59 33.35 -10.08
CA ASP A 483 6.33 32.62 -9.94
C ASP A 483 6.48 31.24 -10.58
N VAL A 484 6.05 30.18 -9.88
CA VAL A 484 6.16 28.79 -10.36
C VAL A 484 5.49 28.59 -11.71
N LYS A 485 4.47 29.40 -12.05
CA LYS A 485 3.80 29.40 -13.37
C LYS A 485 4.73 29.74 -14.54
N ALA A 486 5.86 30.42 -14.28
CA ALA A 486 6.86 30.68 -15.30
C ALA A 486 7.53 29.38 -15.79
N VAL A 487 7.56 28.34 -14.95
CA VAL A 487 8.16 27.04 -15.26
C VAL A 487 7.10 25.97 -15.52
N LEU A 488 5.97 26.03 -14.82
CA LEU A 488 4.82 25.14 -15.00
C LEU A 488 3.55 25.94 -15.34
N PRO A 489 3.32 26.33 -16.61
CA PRO A 489 2.15 27.13 -16.99
C PRO A 489 0.81 26.43 -16.76
N THR A 490 0.80 25.10 -16.68
CA THR A 490 -0.40 24.29 -16.39
C THR A 490 -0.76 24.28 -14.91
N PHE A 491 0.10 24.76 -14.02
CA PHE A 491 -0.20 24.91 -12.60
C PHE A 491 -1.11 26.13 -12.39
N ALA A 492 -2.32 25.88 -11.92
CA ALA A 492 -3.42 26.84 -11.90
C ALA A 492 -4.26 26.76 -10.61
N VAL A 493 -3.61 26.58 -9.45
CA VAL A 493 -4.29 26.68 -8.15
C VAL A 493 -4.96 28.05 -7.97
N THR A 494 -6.09 28.08 -7.26
CA THR A 494 -6.75 29.34 -6.92
C THR A 494 -5.98 30.04 -5.81
N ASN A 495 -5.49 31.26 -6.07
CA ASN A 495 -4.88 32.11 -5.05
C ASN A 495 -5.83 33.28 -4.72
N PRO A 496 -6.54 33.24 -3.57
CA PRO A 496 -7.42 34.33 -3.15
C PRO A 496 -6.65 35.50 -2.49
N PHE A 497 -5.32 35.41 -2.40
CA PHE A 497 -4.46 36.39 -1.73
C PHE A 497 -3.54 37.10 -2.72
N ASP A 498 -2.98 38.23 -2.29
CA ASP A 498 -1.86 38.86 -2.98
C ASP A 498 -0.57 38.05 -2.78
N GLY A 499 0.29 38.05 -3.80
CA GLY A 499 1.62 37.44 -3.73
C GLY A 499 1.81 36.22 -4.63
N ARG A 500 3.08 35.99 -4.99
CA ARG A 500 3.49 34.92 -5.90
C ARG A 500 3.76 33.62 -5.15
N ILE A 501 3.44 32.51 -5.81
CA ILE A 501 3.84 31.16 -5.38
C ILE A 501 5.22 30.90 -5.98
N THR A 502 6.26 30.96 -5.16
CA THR A 502 7.66 30.76 -5.59
C THR A 502 8.19 29.42 -5.11
N LEU A 503 9.19 28.86 -5.79
CA LEU A 503 9.82 27.60 -5.37
C LEU A 503 10.49 27.73 -3.99
N ARG A 504 11.04 28.90 -3.65
CA ARG A 504 11.53 29.20 -2.28
C ARG A 504 10.46 28.91 -1.23
N ARG A 505 9.24 29.40 -1.45
CA ARG A 505 8.13 29.28 -0.50
C ARG A 505 7.51 27.90 -0.52
N VAL A 506 7.49 27.24 -1.68
CA VAL A 506 7.02 25.85 -1.79
C VAL A 506 7.91 24.93 -0.94
N MET A 507 9.23 24.99 -1.13
CA MET A 507 10.20 24.11 -0.47
C MET A 507 10.50 24.50 1.00
N SER A 508 10.08 25.69 1.45
CA SER A 508 10.12 26.09 2.86
C SER A 508 8.77 25.94 3.58
N HIS A 509 7.77 25.34 2.93
CA HIS A 509 6.40 25.18 3.45
C HIS A 509 5.70 26.51 3.78
N ARG A 510 6.01 27.58 3.04
CA ARG A 510 5.43 28.93 3.21
C ARG A 510 4.60 29.39 2.02
N ALA A 511 4.32 28.51 1.06
CA ALA A 511 3.49 28.83 -0.11
C ALA A 511 2.00 28.95 0.20
N GLY A 512 1.54 28.44 1.36
CA GLY A 512 0.12 28.43 1.73
C GLY A 512 -0.71 27.35 1.05
N LEU A 513 -0.07 26.39 0.36
CA LEU A 513 -0.74 25.27 -0.29
C LEU A 513 -1.39 24.31 0.72
N VAL A 514 -2.41 23.58 0.26
CA VAL A 514 -3.07 22.48 0.99
C VAL A 514 -2.07 21.42 1.47
N ARG A 515 -2.43 20.65 2.50
CA ARG A 515 -1.52 19.65 3.09
C ARG A 515 -1.23 18.50 2.12
N GLU A 516 -2.27 17.95 1.51
CA GLU A 516 -2.25 16.82 0.58
C GLU A 516 -2.94 17.18 -0.75
N PRO A 517 -2.51 16.63 -1.90
CA PRO A 517 -3.20 16.81 -3.18
C PRO A 517 -4.50 15.98 -3.27
N PRO A 518 -5.52 16.41 -4.04
CA PRO A 518 -6.72 15.58 -4.25
C PRO A 518 -6.45 14.18 -4.83
N VAL A 519 -5.42 14.02 -5.66
CA VAL A 519 -5.01 12.75 -6.29
C VAL A 519 -3.55 12.48 -5.93
N GLY A 520 -3.19 11.23 -5.64
CA GLY A 520 -1.83 10.82 -5.32
C GLY A 520 -1.36 11.19 -3.91
N ASN A 521 -2.31 11.58 -3.03
CA ASN A 521 -2.04 11.89 -1.64
C ASN A 521 -1.57 10.67 -0.85
N TYR A 522 -1.17 10.94 0.40
CA TYR A 522 -0.80 9.93 1.37
C TYR A 522 -1.72 8.70 1.40
N PHE A 523 -3.05 8.85 1.28
CA PHE A 523 -4.03 7.77 1.45
C PHE A 523 -4.29 6.95 0.18
N ASP A 524 -3.94 7.49 -0.98
CA ASP A 524 -4.31 7.01 -2.31
C ASP A 524 -3.51 5.77 -2.74
N PRO A 525 -4.16 4.60 -2.93
CA PRO A 525 -3.50 3.36 -3.36
C PRO A 525 -3.34 3.23 -4.89
N GLU A 526 -3.74 4.23 -5.69
CA GLU A 526 -3.81 4.11 -7.16
C GLU A 526 -2.48 4.35 -7.88
N GLU A 527 -1.42 4.75 -7.17
CA GLU A 527 -0.06 5.00 -7.70
C GLU A 527 -0.04 5.97 -8.92
N PRO A 528 -0.73 7.13 -8.87
CA PRO A 528 -0.75 8.06 -10.01
C PRO A 528 0.62 8.69 -10.26
N THR A 529 0.83 9.23 -11.47
CA THR A 529 2.11 9.88 -11.80
C THR A 529 2.31 11.20 -11.04
N GLN A 530 3.57 11.64 -10.93
CA GLN A 530 3.96 12.91 -10.32
C GLN A 530 3.25 14.11 -10.96
N LEU A 531 3.11 14.10 -12.29
CA LEU A 531 2.40 15.16 -13.03
C LEU A 531 0.89 15.13 -12.79
N ALA A 532 0.25 13.96 -12.79
CA ALA A 532 -1.18 13.83 -12.53
C ALA A 532 -1.54 14.28 -11.10
N THR A 533 -0.70 13.91 -10.13
CA THR A 533 -0.79 14.38 -8.74
C THR A 533 -0.73 15.90 -8.67
N THR A 534 0.20 16.53 -9.40
CA THR A 534 0.36 17.99 -9.41
C THR A 534 -0.79 18.70 -10.13
N GLU A 535 -1.26 18.16 -11.26
CA GLU A 535 -2.42 18.69 -11.99
C GLU A 535 -3.68 18.73 -11.13
N SER A 536 -3.84 17.75 -10.23
CA SER A 536 -4.99 17.70 -9.33
C SER A 536 -5.11 18.92 -8.39
N LEU A 537 -4.00 19.62 -8.12
CA LEU A 537 -3.97 20.86 -7.33
C LEU A 537 -4.69 22.03 -8.00
N ASN A 538 -4.94 21.97 -9.30
CA ASN A 538 -5.69 23.01 -10.01
C ASN A 538 -7.15 23.14 -9.52
N ARG A 539 -7.63 22.15 -8.76
CA ARG A 539 -8.96 22.14 -8.15
C ARG A 539 -9.00 22.71 -6.74
N THR A 540 -7.86 23.16 -6.19
CA THR A 540 -7.76 23.62 -4.80
C THR A 540 -7.55 25.13 -4.71
N SER A 541 -7.62 25.66 -3.49
CA SER A 541 -7.31 27.05 -3.16
C SER A 541 -6.18 27.13 -2.13
N LEU A 542 -5.40 28.21 -2.13
CA LEU A 542 -4.44 28.46 -1.04
C LEU A 542 -5.17 28.61 0.29
N VAL A 543 -4.61 27.99 1.33
CA VAL A 543 -5.10 28.05 2.71
C VAL A 543 -4.64 29.32 3.42
N TYR A 544 -3.40 29.77 3.14
CA TYR A 544 -2.84 31.00 3.69
C TYR A 544 -2.19 31.85 2.60
N ALA A 545 -2.08 33.16 2.85
CA ALA A 545 -1.33 34.05 1.99
C ALA A 545 0.16 33.62 1.93
N PRO A 546 0.79 33.55 0.74
CA PRO A 546 2.19 33.16 0.60
C PRO A 546 3.13 33.99 1.49
N GLY A 547 4.03 33.31 2.20
CA GLY A 547 5.05 33.93 3.06
C GLY A 547 4.58 34.32 4.46
N THR A 548 3.31 34.07 4.83
CA THR A 548 2.76 34.51 6.13
C THR A 548 2.83 33.46 7.24
N ARG A 549 2.69 32.18 6.90
CA ARG A 549 2.66 31.07 7.86
C ARG A 549 3.39 29.85 7.29
N THR A 550 3.97 29.05 8.19
CA THR A 550 4.45 27.71 7.85
C THR A 550 3.26 26.75 7.83
N LYS A 551 2.97 26.17 6.68
CA LYS A 551 1.99 25.09 6.49
C LYS A 551 2.68 23.94 5.76
N TYR A 552 2.99 22.89 6.52
CA TYR A 552 3.61 21.69 5.97
C TYR A 552 2.76 21.13 4.84
N SER A 553 3.37 20.82 3.69
CA SER A 553 2.63 20.48 2.47
C SER A 553 3.38 19.44 1.63
N ASN A 554 2.85 18.22 1.59
CA ASN A 554 3.28 17.20 0.64
C ASN A 554 2.87 17.57 -0.78
N ALA A 555 1.71 18.21 -0.95
CA ALA A 555 1.26 18.79 -2.22
C ALA A 555 2.30 19.76 -2.80
N GLY A 556 2.86 20.64 -1.97
CA GLY A 556 3.91 21.58 -2.36
C GLY A 556 5.17 20.86 -2.85
N ILE A 557 5.63 19.83 -2.15
CA ILE A 557 6.78 19.06 -2.64
C ILE A 557 6.44 18.21 -3.87
N GLY A 558 5.18 17.79 -4.02
CA GLY A 558 4.66 17.24 -5.26
C GLY A 558 4.84 18.22 -6.43
N LEU A 559 4.47 19.48 -6.24
CA LEU A 559 4.71 20.54 -7.22
C LEU A 559 6.21 20.74 -7.51
N ALA A 560 7.08 20.72 -6.49
CA ALA A 560 8.53 20.80 -6.67
C ALA A 560 9.07 19.61 -7.50
N GLY A 561 8.59 18.39 -7.24
CA GLY A 561 8.92 17.20 -8.03
C GLY A 561 8.50 17.31 -9.50
N ALA A 562 7.31 17.87 -9.77
CA ALA A 562 6.86 18.13 -11.14
C ALA A 562 7.71 19.18 -11.87
N VAL A 563 8.25 20.17 -11.16
CA VAL A 563 9.23 21.12 -11.73
C VAL A 563 10.50 20.39 -12.12
N VAL A 564 11.04 19.51 -11.24
CA VAL A 564 12.22 18.70 -11.53
C VAL A 564 12.01 17.84 -12.78
N GLU A 565 10.87 17.16 -12.88
CA GLU A 565 10.50 16.33 -14.03
C GLU A 565 10.37 17.16 -15.32
N THR A 566 9.68 18.29 -15.26
CA THR A 566 9.39 19.11 -16.45
C THR A 566 10.65 19.80 -16.98
N VAL A 567 11.45 20.42 -16.11
CA VAL A 567 12.68 21.11 -16.51
C VAL A 567 13.81 20.13 -16.84
N GLY A 568 13.84 18.98 -16.15
CA GLY A 568 14.79 17.90 -16.43
C GLY A 568 14.52 17.16 -17.74
N GLY A 569 13.27 17.15 -18.21
CA GLY A 569 12.86 16.49 -19.45
C GLY A 569 12.82 14.96 -19.36
N ARG A 570 12.76 14.42 -18.14
CA ARG A 570 12.71 12.98 -17.81
C ARG A 570 11.83 12.78 -16.58
N ALA A 571 11.32 11.56 -16.41
CA ALA A 571 10.52 11.21 -15.23
C ALA A 571 11.28 11.55 -13.93
N PHE A 572 10.53 12.02 -12.92
CA PHE A 572 11.10 12.50 -11.65
C PHE A 572 12.15 11.57 -11.04
N GLU A 573 11.86 10.28 -10.94
CA GLU A 573 12.76 9.30 -10.32
C GLU A 573 14.06 9.13 -11.10
N GLU A 574 14.03 9.21 -12.42
CA GLU A 574 15.21 9.08 -13.27
C GLU A 574 16.12 10.31 -13.13
N GLN A 575 15.49 11.49 -13.02
CA GLN A 575 16.19 12.74 -12.80
C GLN A 575 16.91 12.73 -11.45
N ILE A 576 16.23 12.33 -10.36
CA ILE A 576 16.86 12.24 -9.03
C ILE A 576 17.93 11.16 -8.98
N GLN A 577 17.68 9.99 -9.60
CA GLN A 577 18.65 8.90 -9.64
C GLN A 577 19.96 9.34 -10.30
N SER A 578 19.88 10.07 -11.41
CA SER A 578 21.05 10.49 -12.19
C SER A 578 21.75 11.73 -11.64
N ALA A 579 21.00 12.72 -11.16
CA ALA A 579 21.54 14.01 -10.74
C ALA A 579 22.01 14.04 -9.28
N LEU A 580 21.48 13.16 -8.43
CA LEU A 580 21.81 13.11 -6.99
C LEU A 580 22.26 11.74 -6.51
N LEU A 581 21.42 10.70 -6.61
CA LEU A 581 21.69 9.42 -5.93
C LEU A 581 22.97 8.74 -6.44
N LYS A 582 23.14 8.66 -7.77
CA LYS A 582 24.36 8.10 -8.38
C LYS A 582 25.61 8.94 -8.05
N PRO A 583 25.64 10.28 -8.25
CA PRO A 583 26.77 11.12 -7.85
C PRO A 583 27.15 11.04 -6.37
N LEU A 584 26.16 10.92 -5.48
CA LEU A 584 26.39 10.73 -4.05
C LEU A 584 26.89 9.32 -3.72
N GLY A 585 26.83 8.36 -4.64
CA GLY A 585 27.16 6.96 -4.42
C GLY A 585 26.11 6.20 -3.60
N MET A 586 24.86 6.68 -3.58
CA MET A 586 23.72 6.03 -2.94
C MET A 586 23.15 4.92 -3.84
N GLN A 587 23.90 3.83 -3.95
CA GLN A 587 23.66 2.78 -4.95
C GLN A 587 22.45 1.88 -4.63
N SER A 588 22.00 1.85 -3.38
CA SER A 588 20.87 1.02 -2.95
C SER A 588 19.56 1.81 -2.82
N SER A 589 19.59 3.10 -3.16
CA SER A 589 18.47 4.02 -2.97
C SER A 589 17.69 4.24 -4.26
N SER A 590 16.37 4.27 -4.15
CA SER A 590 15.48 4.59 -5.27
C SER A 590 14.15 5.17 -4.79
N PHE A 591 13.53 6.01 -5.62
CA PHE A 591 12.18 6.52 -5.41
C PHE A 591 11.08 5.57 -5.88
N LEU A 592 11.43 4.46 -6.55
CA LEU A 592 10.47 3.44 -6.95
C LEU A 592 10.79 2.14 -6.24
N ARG A 593 9.79 1.58 -5.55
CA ARG A 593 9.94 0.29 -4.87
C ARG A 593 10.32 -0.82 -5.86
N SER A 594 9.79 -0.74 -7.08
CA SER A 594 10.05 -1.70 -8.17
C SER A 594 11.51 -1.78 -8.63
N ARG A 595 12.35 -0.77 -8.30
CA ARG A 595 13.79 -0.74 -8.61
C ARG A 595 14.66 -1.29 -7.48
N ILE A 596 14.07 -1.68 -6.34
CA ILE A 596 14.77 -2.17 -5.15
C ILE A 596 14.44 -3.62 -4.89
N ASP A 597 15.42 -4.41 -4.42
CA ASP A 597 15.22 -5.79 -3.98
C ASP A 597 14.30 -5.87 -2.74
N PRO A 598 13.06 -6.42 -2.83
CA PRO A 598 12.17 -6.59 -1.70
C PRO A 598 12.83 -7.37 -0.58
N ALA A 599 13.75 -8.29 -0.88
CA ALA A 599 14.46 -9.08 0.12
C ALA A 599 15.33 -8.21 1.05
N ARG A 600 15.73 -7.02 0.61
CA ARG A 600 16.47 -6.04 1.42
C ARG A 600 15.59 -5.06 2.18
N ILE A 601 14.31 -4.93 1.81
CA ILE A 601 13.37 -4.01 2.48
C ILE A 601 12.95 -4.61 3.83
N ALA A 602 13.23 -3.92 4.93
CA ALA A 602 12.77 -4.31 6.25
C ALA A 602 11.23 -4.30 6.30
N GLU A 603 10.63 -5.39 6.77
CA GLU A 603 9.19 -5.49 6.95
C GLU A 603 8.70 -4.45 7.96
N ALA A 604 7.58 -3.81 7.61
CA ALA A 604 7.08 -2.61 8.27
C ALA A 604 5.64 -2.82 8.74
N PHE A 605 5.35 -2.25 9.91
CA PHE A 605 4.05 -2.36 10.55
C PHE A 605 3.48 -0.99 10.85
N MET A 606 2.23 -0.80 10.51
CA MET A 606 1.42 0.28 11.05
C MET A 606 0.80 -0.16 12.37
N TRP A 607 0.33 0.83 13.13
CA TRP A 607 -0.43 0.58 14.32
C TRP A 607 -1.53 1.63 14.50
N SER A 608 -2.48 1.32 15.37
CA SER A 608 -3.67 2.12 15.60
C SER A 608 -3.69 2.72 17.01
N HIS A 609 -4.57 3.69 17.27
CA HIS A 609 -4.76 4.33 18.58
C HIS A 609 -5.02 3.37 19.76
N ASP A 610 -5.34 2.11 19.49
CA ASP A 610 -5.57 1.03 20.46
C ASP A 610 -4.37 0.08 20.62
N GLY A 611 -3.24 0.37 19.95
CA GLY A 611 -2.02 -0.44 20.02
C GLY A 611 -1.98 -1.61 19.05
N GLN A 612 -3.06 -1.87 18.30
CA GLN A 612 -3.08 -2.97 17.34
C GLN A 612 -2.17 -2.71 16.15
N ARG A 613 -1.50 -3.77 15.69
CA ARG A 613 -0.53 -3.73 14.59
C ARG A 613 -1.05 -4.44 13.36
N PHE A 614 -0.74 -3.90 12.19
CA PHE A 614 -1.05 -4.49 10.91
C PHE A 614 0.05 -4.20 9.89
N PRO A 615 0.23 -5.07 8.87
CA PRO A 615 1.25 -4.85 7.83
C PRO A 615 1.05 -3.51 7.13
N ALA A 616 2.16 -2.82 6.87
CA ALA A 616 2.10 -1.54 6.18
C ALA A 616 1.83 -1.71 4.66
N PRO A 617 1.08 -0.77 4.06
CA PRO A 617 0.99 -0.61 2.62
C PRO A 617 2.33 -0.60 1.85
N THR A 618 2.34 -1.21 0.66
CA THR A 618 3.55 -1.35 -0.17
C THR A 618 3.51 -0.60 -1.50
N TRP A 619 2.43 0.13 -1.81
CA TRP A 619 2.31 0.92 -3.04
C TRP A 619 3.14 2.22 -3.00
N ASP A 620 3.55 2.67 -4.18
CA ASP A 620 4.27 3.93 -4.38
C ASP A 620 3.29 5.13 -4.25
N LEU A 621 3.73 6.21 -3.59
CA LEU A 621 2.94 7.44 -3.44
C LEU A 621 2.90 8.24 -4.74
N GLY A 622 1.77 8.86 -5.06
CA GLY A 622 1.70 9.80 -6.20
C GLY A 622 2.57 11.04 -5.99
N THR A 623 2.71 11.50 -4.74
CA THR A 623 3.72 12.49 -4.34
C THR A 623 5.10 11.84 -4.12
N LEU A 624 5.70 11.26 -5.18
CA LEU A 624 6.98 10.53 -5.08
C LEU A 624 8.04 11.35 -4.33
N GLY A 625 8.24 12.59 -4.76
CA GLY A 625 9.24 13.51 -4.19
C GLY A 625 9.01 13.89 -2.72
N ALA A 626 7.80 13.70 -2.20
CA ALA A 626 7.46 14.08 -0.83
C ALA A 626 7.75 12.97 0.19
N GLY A 627 7.73 11.69 -0.19
CA GLY A 627 7.76 10.60 0.79
C GLY A 627 8.15 9.20 0.29
N ASN A 628 8.59 9.04 -0.96
CA ASN A 628 8.74 7.72 -1.59
C ASN A 628 10.17 7.19 -1.73
N LEU A 629 11.18 7.88 -1.20
CA LEU A 629 12.54 7.37 -1.22
C LEU A 629 12.65 6.15 -0.32
N TYR A 630 13.18 5.07 -0.89
CA TYR A 630 13.66 3.91 -0.16
C TYR A 630 15.19 3.99 -0.09
N SER A 631 15.75 3.84 1.10
CA SER A 631 17.19 3.99 1.36
C SER A 631 17.62 3.19 2.58
N SER A 632 18.93 2.95 2.71
CA SER A 632 19.57 2.44 3.93
C SER A 632 20.21 3.60 4.72
N VAL A 633 20.58 3.37 5.98
CA VAL A 633 21.35 4.38 6.74
C VAL A 633 22.76 4.55 6.19
N ASN A 634 23.32 3.51 5.54
CA ASN A 634 24.58 3.64 4.82
C ASN A 634 24.46 4.64 3.67
N ASP A 635 23.44 4.54 2.82
CA ASP A 635 23.23 5.50 1.73
C ASP A 635 22.90 6.91 2.26
N LEU A 636 22.04 7.02 3.29
CA LEU A 636 21.74 8.31 3.92
C LEU A 636 23.00 8.96 4.53
N SER A 637 23.93 8.18 5.06
CA SER A 637 25.19 8.70 5.60
C SER A 637 26.05 9.37 4.53
N ARG A 638 26.01 8.89 3.27
CA ARG A 638 26.72 9.51 2.14
C ARG A 638 26.11 10.87 1.79
N PHE A 639 24.78 10.98 1.80
CA PHE A 639 24.11 12.27 1.68
C PHE A 639 24.50 13.23 2.82
N LEU A 640 24.55 12.75 4.07
CA LEU A 640 24.96 13.57 5.21
C LEU A 640 26.42 14.02 5.11
N ILE A 641 27.34 13.16 4.66
CA ILE A 641 28.73 13.54 4.39
C ILE A 641 28.79 14.67 3.35
N ALA A 642 28.01 14.57 2.27
CA ALA A 642 27.96 15.64 1.26
C ALA A 642 27.45 16.95 1.84
N VAL A 643 26.42 16.92 2.69
CA VAL A 643 25.91 18.13 3.38
C VAL A 643 26.96 18.73 4.31
N LEU A 644 27.63 17.92 5.14
CA LEU A 644 28.71 18.39 6.03
C LEU A 644 29.95 18.87 5.25
N GLY A 645 30.15 18.35 4.04
CA GLY A 645 31.19 18.73 3.09
C GLY A 645 30.87 19.98 2.27
N GLY A 646 29.75 20.67 2.52
CA GLY A 646 29.40 21.87 1.77
C GLY A 646 28.82 21.60 0.38
N GLY A 647 28.21 20.43 0.17
CA GLY A 647 27.64 19.98 -1.10
C GLY A 647 28.57 19.10 -1.93
N GLU A 648 29.62 18.55 -1.31
CA GLU A 648 30.63 17.73 -1.97
C GLU A 648 30.95 16.46 -1.17
N ILE A 649 31.12 15.34 -1.87
CA ILE A 649 31.60 14.07 -1.32
C ILE A 649 32.62 13.44 -2.27
N GLU A 650 33.75 12.97 -1.75
CA GLU A 650 34.77 12.23 -2.52
C GLU A 650 35.19 12.94 -3.83
N GLY A 651 35.33 14.28 -3.80
CA GLY A 651 35.66 15.08 -4.99
C GLY A 651 34.52 15.29 -5.98
N THR A 652 33.30 14.86 -5.65
CA THR A 652 32.10 15.03 -6.47
C THR A 652 31.19 16.08 -5.85
N ARG A 653 31.13 17.26 -6.48
CA ARG A 653 30.22 18.34 -6.10
C ARG A 653 28.83 18.07 -6.65
N VAL A 654 27.83 18.04 -5.77
CA VAL A 654 26.41 17.94 -6.14
C VAL A 654 25.67 19.27 -6.04
N LEU A 655 26.12 20.19 -5.18
CA LEU A 655 25.60 21.55 -5.05
C LEU A 655 26.73 22.46 -4.55
N SER A 656 26.72 23.74 -4.91
CA SER A 656 27.62 24.73 -4.31
C SER A 656 27.34 24.96 -2.82
N SER A 657 28.39 25.32 -2.08
CA SER A 657 28.33 25.63 -0.66
C SER A 657 27.35 26.77 -0.34
N ASP A 658 27.27 27.77 -1.21
CA ASP A 658 26.43 28.96 -0.98
C ASP A 658 24.95 28.61 -1.08
N LEU A 659 24.57 27.81 -2.09
CA LEU A 659 23.20 27.33 -2.24
C LEU A 659 22.83 26.33 -1.13
N LEU A 660 23.75 25.46 -0.73
CA LEU A 660 23.52 24.58 0.40
C LEU A 660 23.32 25.38 1.70
N GLN A 661 24.14 26.41 1.95
CA GLN A 661 23.98 27.27 3.12
C GLN A 661 22.62 27.99 3.10
N GLN A 662 22.14 28.38 1.92
CA GLN A 662 20.79 28.91 1.77
C GLN A 662 19.72 27.87 2.15
N MET A 663 19.90 26.59 1.81
CA MET A 663 18.99 25.51 2.23
C MET A 663 18.96 25.31 3.74
N LEU A 664 20.08 25.54 4.44
CA LEU A 664 20.20 25.39 5.89
C LEU A 664 19.83 26.66 6.69
N THR A 665 19.40 27.72 6.02
CA THR A 665 19.07 29.01 6.66
C THR A 665 17.55 29.20 6.71
N PRO A 666 16.96 29.66 7.84
CA PRO A 666 15.52 29.93 7.91
C PRO A 666 15.03 30.89 6.82
N GLN A 667 13.86 30.61 6.24
CA GLN A 667 13.30 31.39 5.12
C GLN A 667 12.15 32.31 5.57
N ASP A 668 11.99 33.45 4.87
CA ASP A 668 10.85 34.39 4.99
C ASP A 668 10.47 34.75 6.45
N GLY A 669 11.48 34.98 7.31
CA GLY A 669 11.30 35.37 8.71
C GLY A 669 10.77 34.27 9.64
N GLY A 670 10.61 33.05 9.15
CA GLY A 670 10.32 31.87 9.98
C GLY A 670 11.55 31.38 10.74
N SER A 671 11.33 30.48 11.71
CA SER A 671 12.39 29.87 12.53
C SER A 671 12.59 28.37 12.30
N ASP A 672 11.64 27.69 11.66
CA ASP A 672 11.54 26.22 11.77
C ASP A 672 12.06 25.47 10.53
N TYR A 673 12.09 26.15 9.37
CA TYR A 673 12.47 25.56 8.09
C TYR A 673 13.38 26.48 7.28
N GLY A 674 14.43 25.87 6.72
CA GLY A 674 15.14 26.39 5.55
C GLY A 674 14.45 25.98 4.24
N ILE A 675 15.23 25.65 3.21
CA ILE A 675 14.72 25.03 1.99
C ILE A 675 14.86 23.51 2.14
N GLY A 676 13.74 22.83 2.34
CA GLY A 676 13.67 21.38 2.59
C GLY A 676 14.10 20.94 3.99
N PHE A 677 15.11 21.57 4.59
CA PHE A 677 15.60 21.20 5.91
C PHE A 677 14.80 21.85 7.04
N GLY A 678 14.40 21.06 8.03
CA GLY A 678 14.06 21.58 9.35
C GLY A 678 15.32 22.11 10.03
N VAL A 679 15.20 23.28 10.65
CA VAL A 679 16.30 23.95 11.35
C VAL A 679 15.90 24.22 12.80
N GLY A 680 16.86 24.14 13.71
CA GLY A 680 16.58 24.27 15.14
C GLY A 680 17.85 24.28 15.96
N LYS A 681 17.74 24.01 17.27
CA LYS A 681 18.89 23.92 18.17
C LYS A 681 18.91 22.62 18.96
N LEU A 682 20.11 22.11 19.25
CA LEU A 682 20.38 21.05 20.22
C LEU A 682 21.48 21.53 21.16
N ASP A 683 21.14 21.69 22.45
CA ASP A 683 22.06 22.14 23.50
C ASP A 683 22.86 23.40 23.12
N GLY A 684 22.20 24.34 22.44
CA GLY A 684 22.76 25.62 21.98
C GLY A 684 23.36 25.62 20.57
N HIS A 685 23.63 24.44 19.99
CA HIS A 685 24.16 24.30 18.63
C HIS A 685 23.05 24.34 17.58
N ASP A 686 23.28 25.03 16.46
CA ASP A 686 22.35 25.03 15.33
C ASP A 686 22.36 23.66 14.65
N THR A 687 21.16 23.14 14.39
CA THR A 687 20.94 21.82 13.80
C THR A 687 20.20 21.95 12.49
N PHE A 688 20.51 21.04 11.56
CA PHE A 688 19.73 20.79 10.36
C PHE A 688 19.21 19.36 10.39
N GLY A 689 18.12 19.08 9.68
CA GLY A 689 17.64 17.72 9.52
C GLY A 689 16.26 17.62 8.93
N HIS A 690 15.70 16.42 8.95
CA HIS A 690 14.30 16.17 8.63
C HIS A 690 13.85 14.84 9.25
N GLY A 691 12.64 14.81 9.79
CA GLY A 691 11.98 13.57 10.24
C GLY A 691 11.16 12.95 9.10
N GLY A 692 11.00 11.63 9.08
CA GLY A 692 10.13 10.94 8.13
C GLY A 692 9.14 10.04 8.87
N ALA A 693 7.89 10.02 8.45
CA ALA A 693 6.91 9.03 8.86
C ALA A 693 6.11 8.65 7.61
N VAL A 694 6.09 7.37 7.27
CA VAL A 694 5.31 6.85 6.15
C VAL A 694 5.13 5.36 6.35
N TYR A 695 3.89 4.89 6.24
CA TYR A 695 3.51 3.48 6.15
C TYR A 695 4.51 2.50 6.76
N GLY A 696 4.53 2.47 8.09
CA GLY A 696 5.31 1.49 8.84
C GLY A 696 6.78 1.85 9.03
N TYR A 697 7.18 3.09 8.74
CA TYR A 697 8.55 3.56 8.94
C TYR A 697 8.60 4.91 9.64
N ALA A 698 9.62 5.08 10.49
CA ALA A 698 9.93 6.36 11.12
C ALA A 698 11.43 6.67 11.05
N THR A 699 11.77 7.79 10.43
CA THR A 699 13.13 8.21 10.09
C THR A 699 13.48 9.49 10.84
N GLN A 700 14.73 9.63 11.25
CA GLN A 700 15.33 10.89 11.63
C GLN A 700 16.69 11.03 10.95
N VAL A 701 16.87 12.10 10.17
CA VAL A 701 18.21 12.63 9.84
C VAL A 701 18.42 13.94 10.59
N LYS A 702 19.55 14.10 11.25
CA LYS A 702 19.88 15.32 12.01
C LYS A 702 21.38 15.53 12.10
N GLY A 703 21.85 16.77 11.97
CA GLY A 703 23.27 17.11 12.06
C GLY A 703 23.53 18.52 12.55
N ILE A 704 24.79 18.79 12.86
CA ILE A 704 25.32 20.06 13.34
C ILE A 704 26.49 20.42 12.42
N ALA A 705 26.22 21.30 11.45
CA ALA A 705 27.18 21.62 10.39
C ALA A 705 28.47 22.25 10.93
N SER A 706 28.37 23.13 11.93
CA SER A 706 29.53 23.80 12.56
C SER A 706 30.49 22.82 13.24
N GLU A 707 29.94 21.70 13.74
CA GLU A 707 30.70 20.65 14.41
C GLU A 707 31.00 19.47 13.47
N LYS A 708 30.56 19.52 12.21
CA LYS A 708 30.71 18.44 11.23
C LYS A 708 30.28 17.07 11.75
N VAL A 709 29.13 16.97 12.41
CA VAL A 709 28.57 15.69 12.90
C VAL A 709 27.13 15.52 12.44
N ALA A 710 26.74 14.29 12.09
CA ALA A 710 25.38 13.98 11.69
C ALA A 710 25.00 12.53 11.98
N VAL A 711 23.69 12.27 12.02
CA VAL A 711 23.09 10.97 12.32
C VAL A 711 21.94 10.70 11.35
N ALA A 712 21.86 9.47 10.84
CA ALA A 712 20.66 8.93 10.21
C ALA A 712 20.17 7.71 10.99
N ALA A 713 18.89 7.71 11.38
CA ALA A 713 18.25 6.66 12.18
C ALA A 713 16.89 6.30 11.58
N VAL A 714 16.59 5.01 11.40
CA VAL A 714 15.34 4.54 10.78
C VAL A 714 14.78 3.33 11.50
N ALA A 715 13.49 3.37 11.84
CA ALA A 715 12.73 2.28 12.43
C ALA A 715 11.69 1.73 11.43
N SER A 716 11.37 0.43 11.50
CA SER A 716 10.28 -0.21 10.75
C SER A 716 8.97 -0.31 11.56
N LEU A 717 8.60 0.78 12.20
CA LEU A 717 7.29 0.98 12.83
C LEU A 717 6.78 2.39 12.52
N ASP A 718 5.51 2.50 12.12
CA ASP A 718 4.88 3.79 11.82
C ASP A 718 4.86 4.70 13.05
N CYS A 719 4.95 6.02 12.84
CA CYS A 719 4.94 7.02 13.92
C CYS A 719 5.92 6.77 15.09
N ALA A 720 6.98 5.98 14.91
CA ALA A 720 8.06 5.80 15.89
C ALA A 720 9.06 6.98 15.94
N ASN A 721 8.63 8.18 15.55
CA ASN A 721 9.47 9.37 15.46
C ASN A 721 9.96 9.85 16.83
N GLY A 722 9.19 9.62 17.90
CA GLY A 722 9.64 9.90 19.26
C GLY A 722 10.86 9.06 19.64
N PHE A 723 10.84 7.78 19.29
CA PHE A 723 11.97 6.87 19.46
C PHE A 723 13.17 7.25 18.57
N SER A 724 12.99 7.34 17.24
CA SER A 724 14.08 7.65 16.31
C SER A 724 14.72 9.01 16.60
N GLY A 725 13.92 10.02 16.95
CA GLY A 725 14.37 11.36 17.34
C GLY A 725 15.19 11.35 18.63
N ARG A 726 14.71 10.67 19.69
CA ARG A 726 15.43 10.56 20.98
C ARG A 726 16.78 9.87 20.82
N VAL A 727 16.85 8.79 20.02
CA VAL A 727 18.11 8.10 19.74
C VAL A 727 19.06 9.01 18.96
N ALA A 728 18.58 9.72 17.94
CA ALA A 728 19.42 10.63 17.15
C ALA A 728 19.96 11.80 17.97
N ASP A 729 19.14 12.40 18.82
CA ASP A 729 19.56 13.48 19.73
C ASP A 729 20.60 13.00 20.74
N TYR A 730 20.41 11.80 21.31
CA TYR A 730 21.40 11.23 22.22
C TYR A 730 22.72 10.93 21.51
N ALA A 731 22.66 10.37 20.30
CA ALA A 731 23.84 10.12 19.49
C ALA A 731 24.62 11.41 19.17
N LEU A 732 23.93 12.49 18.78
CA LEU A 732 24.57 13.80 18.56
C LEU A 732 25.22 14.35 19.83
N ARG A 733 24.57 14.24 20.99
CA ARG A 733 25.15 14.66 22.28
C ARG A 733 26.43 13.90 22.62
N LEU A 734 26.47 12.60 22.35
CA LEU A 734 27.67 11.79 22.56
C LEU A 734 28.80 12.20 21.60
N LEU A 735 28.49 12.46 20.32
CA LEU A 735 29.46 12.96 19.34
C LEU A 735 30.01 14.33 19.76
N LEU A 736 29.16 15.27 20.18
CA LEU A 736 29.55 16.59 20.68
C LEU A 736 30.45 16.50 21.91
N ALA A 737 30.06 15.71 22.92
CA ALA A 737 30.85 15.53 24.14
C ALA A 737 32.25 15.01 23.81
N ARG A 738 32.35 14.03 22.90
CA ARG A 738 33.64 13.50 22.43
C ARG A 738 34.48 14.54 21.70
N LYS A 739 33.91 15.34 20.80
CA LYS A 739 34.66 16.41 20.12
C LYS A 739 35.14 17.50 21.07
N GLN A 740 34.38 17.77 22.13
CA GLN A 740 34.69 18.76 23.15
C GLN A 740 35.59 18.21 24.28
N GLY A 741 35.93 16.92 24.27
CA GLY A 741 36.69 16.28 25.35
C GLY A 741 35.96 16.25 26.70
N LYS A 742 34.62 16.30 26.69
CA LYS A 742 33.76 16.26 27.87
C LYS A 742 33.36 14.82 28.21
N GLU A 743 32.95 14.59 29.45
CA GLU A 743 32.35 13.32 29.86
C GLU A 743 31.11 13.00 29.01
N LEU A 744 30.97 11.75 28.58
CA LEU A 744 29.83 11.30 27.80
C LEU A 744 28.54 11.38 28.63
N PRO A 745 27.52 12.14 28.19
CA PRO A 745 26.29 12.29 28.96
C PRO A 745 25.56 10.96 29.17
N LYS A 746 24.90 10.85 30.33
CA LYS A 746 23.97 9.76 30.62
C LYS A 746 22.62 10.05 29.97
N ILE A 747 21.90 9.00 29.58
CA ILE A 747 20.52 9.11 29.14
C ILE A 747 19.57 8.79 30.30
N GLU A 748 18.56 9.62 30.48
CA GLU A 748 17.48 9.37 31.43
C GLU A 748 16.61 8.20 30.92
N THR A 749 16.27 7.26 31.80
CA THR A 749 15.39 6.12 31.50
C THR A 749 14.15 6.16 32.38
N THR A 750 13.07 5.53 31.91
CA THR A 750 11.76 5.53 32.58
C THR A 750 11.34 4.12 32.99
N ILE A 751 10.40 4.02 33.92
CA ILE A 751 9.78 2.75 34.33
C ILE A 751 8.24 2.82 34.17
N PRO A 752 7.54 1.69 33.98
CA PRO A 752 6.08 1.68 33.89
C PRO A 752 5.39 2.27 35.13
N VAL A 753 4.26 2.96 34.92
CA VAL A 753 3.40 3.42 36.03
C VAL A 753 2.73 2.21 36.71
N PRO A 754 2.76 2.09 38.04
CA PRO A 754 2.08 0.99 38.73
C PRO A 754 0.56 0.99 38.45
N PRO A 755 -0.09 -0.17 38.24
CA PRO A 755 -1.52 -0.23 37.88
C PRO A 755 -2.47 0.48 38.86
N ALA A 756 -2.20 0.37 40.17
CA ALA A 756 -2.99 1.05 41.20
C ALA A 756 -2.88 2.58 41.10
N MET A 757 -1.69 3.08 40.75
CA MET A 757 -1.46 4.51 40.50
C MET A 757 -2.15 4.96 39.21
N ALA A 758 -2.05 4.15 38.15
CA ALA A 758 -2.75 4.43 36.89
C ALA A 758 -4.27 4.53 37.09
N ALA A 759 -4.87 3.59 37.85
CA ALA A 759 -6.29 3.61 38.19
C ALA A 759 -6.68 4.84 39.03
N ALA A 760 -5.88 5.22 40.01
CA ALA A 760 -6.13 6.40 40.85
C ALA A 760 -6.09 7.72 40.04
N PHE A 761 -5.22 7.80 39.03
CA PHE A 761 -5.05 9.00 38.20
C PHE A 761 -6.05 9.06 37.04
N ALA A 762 -6.58 7.92 36.59
CA ALA A 762 -7.48 7.82 35.46
C ALA A 762 -8.74 8.67 35.64
N GLY A 763 -9.05 9.49 34.65
CA GLY A 763 -10.18 10.40 34.65
C GLY A 763 -10.00 11.55 33.67
N ARG A 764 -11.09 12.28 33.44
CA ARG A 764 -11.08 13.49 32.63
C ARG A 764 -10.80 14.70 33.51
N TYR A 765 -9.99 15.62 32.99
CA TYR A 765 -9.65 16.89 33.61
C TYR A 765 -9.96 18.00 32.61
N GLU A 766 -10.67 19.03 33.04
CA GLU A 766 -11.19 20.08 32.19
C GLU A 766 -10.68 21.46 32.63
N LYS A 767 -10.58 22.35 31.65
CA LYS A 767 -10.35 23.79 31.77
C LYS A 767 -11.26 24.46 30.74
N THR A 768 -11.55 25.76 30.87
CA THR A 768 -12.42 26.49 29.92
C THR A 768 -12.06 26.20 28.45
N GLY A 769 -12.91 25.45 27.75
CA GLY A 769 -12.75 25.09 26.33
C GLY A 769 -11.71 24.01 26.01
N GLU A 770 -11.05 23.41 27.00
CA GLU A 770 -9.97 22.42 26.80
C GLU A 770 -10.10 21.25 27.79
N PHE A 771 -9.56 20.08 27.42
CA PHE A 771 -9.47 18.96 28.36
C PHE A 771 -8.19 18.16 28.16
N ALA A 772 -7.82 17.46 29.23
CA ALA A 772 -6.85 16.39 29.23
C ALA A 772 -7.50 15.16 29.87
N GLU A 773 -7.23 13.98 29.34
CA GLU A 773 -7.82 12.73 29.86
C GLU A 773 -6.71 11.72 30.13
N LEU A 774 -6.71 11.21 31.36
CA LEU A 774 -5.84 10.11 31.77
C LEU A 774 -6.63 8.81 31.67
N GLN A 775 -6.13 7.86 30.89
CA GLN A 775 -6.81 6.60 30.62
C GLN A 775 -5.95 5.43 31.11
N SER A 776 -6.50 4.61 32.01
CA SER A 776 -5.89 3.34 32.40
C SER A 776 -6.30 2.27 31.38
N ARG A 777 -5.33 1.67 30.69
CA ARG A 777 -5.57 0.59 29.72
C ARG A 777 -4.54 -0.50 29.92
N GLU A 778 -4.98 -1.72 30.18
CA GLU A 778 -4.09 -2.90 30.35
C GLU A 778 -2.99 -2.67 31.40
N GLY A 779 -3.32 -1.95 32.49
CA GLY A 779 -2.37 -1.62 33.56
C GLY A 779 -1.36 -0.52 33.22
N LYS A 780 -1.46 0.11 32.04
CA LYS A 780 -0.69 1.29 31.64
C LYS A 780 -1.51 2.57 31.75
N LEU A 781 -0.83 3.72 31.82
CA LEU A 781 -1.45 5.04 31.87
C LEU A 781 -1.19 5.80 30.57
N PHE A 782 -2.24 6.29 29.94
CA PHE A 782 -2.17 7.10 28.72
C PHE A 782 -2.71 8.50 28.97
N LEU A 783 -2.11 9.50 28.33
CA LEU A 783 -2.58 10.88 28.28
C LEU A 783 -3.17 11.17 26.90
N ARG A 784 -4.43 11.60 26.86
CA ARG A 784 -5.04 12.28 25.71
C ARG A 784 -5.09 13.78 26.01
N GLU A 785 -4.25 14.54 25.32
CA GLU A 785 -4.24 16.01 25.37
C GLU A 785 -4.01 16.56 23.96
N GLY A 786 -4.78 17.59 23.59
CA GLY A 786 -4.75 18.12 22.23
C GLY A 786 -5.20 17.06 21.23
N TYR A 787 -4.34 16.74 20.26
CA TYR A 787 -4.65 15.83 19.16
C TYR A 787 -3.94 14.48 19.25
N ARG A 788 -3.31 14.11 20.36
CA ARG A 788 -2.57 12.82 20.49
C ARG A 788 -2.97 12.04 21.74
N LEU A 789 -2.80 10.72 21.65
CA LEU A 789 -2.84 9.79 22.78
C LEU A 789 -1.44 9.20 22.95
N VAL A 790 -0.84 9.35 24.13
CA VAL A 790 0.55 8.94 24.40
C VAL A 790 0.67 8.21 25.74
N GLU A 791 1.57 7.23 25.83
CA GLU A 791 1.87 6.51 27.08
C GLU A 791 2.67 7.40 28.05
N LEU A 792 2.29 7.37 29.33
CA LEU A 792 3.02 7.97 30.45
C LEU A 792 3.82 6.93 31.21
N LYS A 793 5.04 7.29 31.60
CA LYS A 793 5.95 6.50 32.43
C LYS A 793 6.53 7.35 33.56
N LEU A 794 7.13 6.70 34.55
CA LEU A 794 7.81 7.36 35.66
C LEU A 794 9.28 7.64 35.30
N LEU A 795 9.69 8.89 35.45
CA LEU A 795 11.09 9.33 35.46
C LEU A 795 11.40 9.85 36.87
N GLY A 796 12.06 9.03 37.68
CA GLY A 796 12.12 9.26 39.13
C GLY A 796 10.71 9.25 39.72
N GLU A 797 10.30 10.36 40.33
CA GLU A 797 8.96 10.55 40.91
C GLU A 797 7.98 11.29 39.98
N SER A 798 8.44 11.74 38.81
CA SER A 798 7.62 12.52 37.85
C SER A 798 7.01 11.63 36.77
N LEU A 799 5.77 11.89 36.38
CA LEU A 799 5.21 11.31 35.16
C LEU A 799 5.74 12.06 33.94
N VAL A 800 6.17 11.33 32.93
CA VAL A 800 6.65 11.86 31.67
C VAL A 800 6.07 11.05 30.51
N VAL A 801 5.79 11.70 29.39
CA VAL A 801 5.53 11.02 28.13
C VAL A 801 6.77 10.23 27.74
N ASP A 802 6.63 8.92 27.57
CA ASP A 802 7.65 8.04 27.00
C ASP A 802 6.98 6.89 26.24
N ASP A 803 6.74 7.15 24.96
CA ASP A 803 5.99 6.33 24.03
C ASP A 803 6.79 6.08 22.74
N VAL A 804 6.24 5.25 21.84
CA VAL A 804 6.69 5.11 20.46
C VAL A 804 6.74 6.49 19.76
N SER A 805 5.70 7.31 19.97
CA SER A 805 5.47 8.55 19.24
C SER A 805 6.05 9.82 19.86
N GLY A 806 6.50 9.79 21.12
CA GLY A 806 7.03 10.98 21.80
C GLY A 806 7.77 10.70 23.10
N PHE A 807 8.54 11.70 23.55
CA PHE A 807 9.26 11.68 24.82
C PHE A 807 9.35 13.09 25.46
N GLY A 808 9.31 13.18 26.79
CA GLY A 808 9.81 14.32 27.55
C GLY A 808 8.78 15.30 28.13
N GLN A 809 7.52 15.28 27.68
CA GLN A 809 6.47 16.13 28.25
C GLN A 809 6.13 15.65 29.67
N LYS A 810 6.36 16.51 30.67
CA LYS A 810 6.07 16.20 32.08
C LYS A 810 4.60 16.40 32.42
N VAL A 811 4.10 15.51 33.28
CA VAL A 811 2.73 15.51 33.80
C VAL A 811 2.79 15.43 35.31
N VAL A 812 1.98 16.23 35.99
CA VAL A 812 1.86 16.19 37.46
C VAL A 812 0.38 16.03 37.81
N VAL A 813 0.06 15.00 38.58
CA VAL A 813 -1.30 14.76 39.10
C VAL A 813 -1.30 15.11 40.58
N ASP A 814 -2.17 16.03 40.98
CA ASP A 814 -2.45 16.31 42.39
C ASP A 814 -3.78 15.65 42.77
N VAL A 815 -3.70 14.55 43.51
CA VAL A 815 -4.87 13.78 43.95
C VAL A 815 -5.68 14.54 45.00
N ALA A 816 -5.02 15.32 45.87
CA ALA A 816 -5.67 16.04 46.95
C ALA A 816 -6.45 17.24 46.40
N GLU A 817 -5.82 18.02 45.51
CA GLU A 817 -6.43 19.17 44.84
C GLU A 817 -7.29 18.78 43.63
N LYS A 818 -7.37 17.48 43.31
CA LYS A 818 -8.08 16.94 42.14
C LYS A 818 -7.71 17.68 40.86
N SER A 819 -6.42 17.89 40.63
CA SER A 819 -5.92 18.65 39.49
C SER A 819 -4.85 17.91 38.69
N LEU A 820 -4.71 18.29 37.43
CA LEU A 820 -3.72 17.76 36.50
C LEU A 820 -2.96 18.93 35.89
N LYS A 821 -1.64 18.91 35.97
CA LYS A 821 -0.76 19.86 35.28
C LYS A 821 -0.05 19.16 34.12
N VAL A 822 -0.20 19.72 32.93
CA VAL A 822 0.50 19.27 31.72
C VAL A 822 1.22 20.46 31.10
N GLY A 823 2.57 20.43 31.10
CA GLY A 823 3.36 21.62 30.80
C GLY A 823 2.98 22.79 31.73
N ASP A 824 2.57 23.92 31.15
CA ASP A 824 2.12 25.11 31.90
C ASP A 824 0.60 25.16 32.14
N LYS A 825 -0.15 24.17 31.62
CA LYS A 825 -1.62 24.11 31.75
C LYS A 825 -2.02 23.34 32.99
N ILE A 826 -3.00 23.86 33.74
CA ILE A 826 -3.61 23.20 34.89
C ILE A 826 -5.09 22.97 34.59
N TYR A 827 -5.55 21.74 34.81
CA TYR A 827 -6.91 21.26 34.60
C TYR A 827 -7.50 20.78 35.93
N ALA A 828 -8.79 20.98 36.13
CA ALA A 828 -9.52 20.46 37.29
C ALA A 828 -10.23 19.14 36.92
N ARG A 829 -10.26 18.17 37.82
CA ARG A 829 -10.94 16.89 37.57
C ARG A 829 -12.42 17.11 37.31
N ALA A 830 -12.92 16.61 36.18
CA ALA A 830 -14.31 16.72 35.80
C ALA A 830 -15.16 15.67 36.54
N ASP A 831 -16.44 15.99 36.74
CA ASP A 831 -17.44 15.01 37.17
C ASP A 831 -17.82 14.10 35.99
N SER A 832 -17.80 12.80 36.23
CA SER A 832 -18.13 11.75 35.27
C SER A 832 -19.23 10.81 35.78
N SER A 833 -19.94 11.20 36.84
CA SER A 833 -20.97 10.38 37.50
C SER A 833 -22.24 10.19 36.66
N LEU A 834 -22.51 11.10 35.73
CA LEU A 834 -23.68 11.06 34.84
C LEU A 834 -23.29 10.90 33.37
N PRO A 835 -24.14 10.24 32.55
CA PRO A 835 -23.90 10.13 31.12
C PRO A 835 -23.91 11.51 30.46
N PRO A 836 -23.00 11.77 29.49
CA PRO A 836 -23.03 12.97 28.68
C PRO A 836 -24.39 13.20 27.97
N ALA A 837 -24.66 14.46 27.64
CA ALA A 837 -25.83 14.83 26.84
C ALA A 837 -25.78 14.14 25.46
N ALA A 838 -26.96 13.89 24.88
CA ALA A 838 -27.04 13.39 23.52
C ALA A 838 -26.51 14.45 22.52
N PRO A 839 -25.88 14.03 21.41
CA PRO A 839 -25.42 14.97 20.39
C PRO A 839 -26.60 15.64 19.69
N PRO A 840 -26.37 16.81 19.05
CA PRO A 840 -27.32 17.39 18.11
C PRO A 840 -27.79 16.37 17.06
N LYS A 841 -29.10 16.34 16.75
CA LYS A 841 -29.68 15.33 15.85
C LYS A 841 -29.05 15.34 14.45
N HIS A 842 -28.75 16.53 13.91
CA HIS A 842 -28.19 16.66 12.56
C HIS A 842 -26.76 16.11 12.44
N TRP A 843 -26.04 15.90 13.54
CA TRP A 843 -24.73 15.24 13.54
C TRP A 843 -24.81 13.72 13.49
N GLN A 844 -25.94 13.10 13.86
CA GLN A 844 -26.05 11.64 13.96
C GLN A 844 -25.71 10.93 12.64
N GLY A 845 -26.17 11.49 11.51
CA GLY A 845 -25.85 10.97 10.19
C GLY A 845 -24.38 11.11 9.76
N LEU A 846 -23.64 12.01 10.39
CA LEU A 846 -22.22 12.26 10.10
C LEU A 846 -21.28 11.32 10.86
N ILE A 847 -21.68 10.91 12.07
CA ILE A 847 -20.89 10.00 12.91
C ILE A 847 -20.75 8.64 12.21
N GLY A 848 -19.52 8.15 12.12
CA GLY A 848 -19.19 6.90 11.44
C GLY A 848 -17.76 6.86 10.93
N GLU A 849 -17.51 5.86 10.10
CA GLU A 849 -16.19 5.59 9.54
C GLU A 849 -16.19 5.85 8.03
N TYR A 850 -15.10 6.45 7.54
CA TYR A 850 -14.92 6.82 6.16
C TYR A 850 -13.52 6.39 5.67
N GLY A 851 -13.34 6.20 4.37
CA GLY A 851 -12.07 5.84 3.76
C GLY A 851 -11.81 4.34 3.66
N TRP A 852 -10.53 3.97 3.74
CA TRP A 852 -10.02 2.63 3.44
C TRP A 852 -9.69 1.83 4.71
N ASP A 853 -9.49 0.52 4.59
CA ASP A 853 -9.09 -0.34 5.70
C ASP A 853 -7.67 -0.02 6.22
N HIS A 854 -6.76 0.41 5.35
CA HIS A 854 -5.40 0.79 5.72
C HIS A 854 -5.31 2.19 6.34
N ASN A 855 -6.36 3.00 6.25
CA ASN A 855 -6.40 4.34 6.82
C ASN A 855 -7.84 4.84 6.99
N THR A 856 -8.46 4.46 8.11
CA THR A 856 -9.83 4.83 8.43
C THR A 856 -9.89 6.23 9.04
N LEU A 857 -10.77 7.08 8.50
CA LEU A 857 -11.19 8.33 9.10
C LEU A 857 -12.40 8.08 10.01
N TYR A 858 -12.27 8.34 11.30
CA TYR A 858 -13.41 8.27 12.23
C TYR A 858 -13.96 9.66 12.50
N ILE A 859 -15.26 9.82 12.25
CA ILE A 859 -16.03 11.00 12.67
C ILE A 859 -16.86 10.59 13.88
N TYR A 860 -16.65 11.27 14.99
CA TYR A 860 -17.28 10.91 16.25
C TYR A 860 -17.57 12.12 17.11
N GLU A 861 -18.52 12.00 18.03
CA GLU A 861 -18.87 13.09 18.94
C GLU A 861 -18.19 12.88 20.30
N ASP A 862 -17.68 13.98 20.88
CA ASP A 862 -17.07 14.03 22.20
C ASP A 862 -17.55 15.26 23.01
N ARG A 863 -18.52 15.05 23.91
CA ARG A 863 -19.14 16.05 24.80
C ARG A 863 -19.55 17.35 24.11
N GLY A 864 -20.36 17.26 23.07
CA GLY A 864 -20.94 18.39 22.35
C GLY A 864 -20.05 18.95 21.24
N GLN A 865 -18.99 18.23 20.84
CA GLN A 865 -18.14 18.60 19.72
C GLN A 865 -17.83 17.40 18.83
N LEU A 866 -17.84 17.58 17.50
CA LEU A 866 -17.36 16.55 16.58
C LEU A 866 -15.83 16.51 16.55
N TYR A 867 -15.30 15.31 16.36
CA TYR A 867 -13.88 15.05 16.19
C TYR A 867 -13.64 14.23 14.94
N ALA A 868 -12.49 14.46 14.31
CA ALA A 868 -11.91 13.60 13.29
C ALA A 868 -10.69 12.87 13.88
N LEU A 869 -10.72 11.53 13.92
CA LEU A 869 -9.51 10.73 14.07
C LEU A 869 -9.01 10.33 12.68
N ILE A 870 -7.85 10.86 12.29
CA ILE A 870 -7.24 10.66 10.97
C ILE A 870 -5.79 10.18 11.12
N GLU A 871 -5.31 9.39 10.14
CA GLU A 871 -3.98 8.76 10.17
C GLU A 871 -3.73 7.95 11.44
N TRP A 872 -4.78 7.34 12.01
CA TRP A 872 -4.73 6.50 13.22
C TRP A 872 -4.35 7.17 14.54
N PHE A 873 -3.67 8.32 14.53
CA PHE A 873 -3.05 8.91 15.71
C PHE A 873 -3.57 10.31 16.08
N TYR A 874 -4.20 11.01 15.13
CA TYR A 874 -4.51 12.43 15.30
C TYR A 874 -5.99 12.70 15.53
N PHE A 875 -6.32 13.14 16.75
CA PHE A 875 -7.67 13.43 17.22
C PHE A 875 -7.96 14.94 17.11
N TYR A 876 -8.54 15.39 16.00
CA TYR A 876 -8.81 16.81 15.78
C TYR A 876 -10.21 17.21 16.24
N PRO A 877 -10.35 18.20 17.15
CA PRO A 877 -11.64 18.83 17.39
C PRO A 877 -12.07 19.61 16.15
N LEU A 878 -13.35 19.49 15.80
CA LEU A 878 -13.96 20.18 14.66
C LEU A 878 -14.85 21.32 15.14
N THR A 879 -14.77 22.45 14.45
CA THR A 879 -15.67 23.59 14.68
C THR A 879 -16.72 23.62 13.57
N GLU A 880 -18.00 23.57 13.91
CA GLU A 880 -19.09 23.66 12.92
C GLU A 880 -19.12 25.05 12.27
N ILE A 881 -19.04 25.10 10.94
CA ILE A 881 -19.21 26.31 10.12
C ILE A 881 -20.64 26.36 9.58
N SER A 882 -21.13 25.22 9.09
CA SER A 882 -22.50 24.99 8.65
C SER A 882 -22.85 23.50 8.83
N GLU A 883 -24.09 23.11 8.52
CA GLU A 883 -24.59 21.74 8.71
C GLU A 883 -23.74 20.63 8.08
N ASN A 884 -23.01 20.96 7.00
CA ASN A 884 -22.13 20.02 6.27
C ASN A 884 -20.66 20.47 6.23
N GLU A 885 -20.31 21.61 6.80
CA GLU A 885 -18.94 22.13 6.77
C GLU A 885 -18.39 22.33 8.18
N PHE A 886 -17.19 21.79 8.40
CA PHE A 886 -16.48 21.87 9.67
C PHE A 886 -15.05 22.36 9.42
N ALA A 887 -14.52 23.14 10.36
CA ALA A 887 -13.14 23.60 10.36
C ALA A 887 -12.27 22.69 11.22
N PHE A 888 -11.09 22.33 10.72
CA PHE A 888 -9.99 21.88 11.57
C PHE A 888 -9.45 23.05 12.42
N PRO A 889 -8.71 22.78 13.51
CA PRO A 889 -8.12 23.84 14.34
C PRO A 889 -7.25 24.80 13.52
N SER A 890 -7.30 26.11 13.78
CA SER A 890 -6.57 27.10 12.96
C SER A 890 -5.07 27.20 13.27
N GLU A 891 -4.66 26.83 14.49
CA GLU A 891 -3.30 27.09 15.01
C GLU A 891 -2.52 25.82 15.40
N ALA A 892 -3.09 24.62 15.22
CA ALA A 892 -2.44 23.37 15.63
C ALA A 892 -2.76 22.20 14.70
N GLY A 893 -1.84 21.24 14.63
CA GLY A 893 -2.00 20.03 13.81
C GLY A 893 -1.54 20.16 12.36
N LEU A 894 -1.59 19.05 11.64
CA LEU A 894 -1.17 18.97 10.23
C LEU A 894 -2.19 19.61 9.27
N TYR A 895 -3.47 19.62 9.65
CA TYR A 895 -4.60 20.06 8.82
C TYR A 895 -5.06 21.49 9.15
N HIS A 896 -4.21 22.27 9.81
CA HIS A 896 -4.62 23.57 10.31
C HIS A 896 -5.05 24.53 9.19
N GLY A 897 -6.18 25.21 9.40
CA GLY A 897 -6.81 26.12 8.43
C GLY A 897 -7.60 25.44 7.30
N GLU A 898 -7.64 24.11 7.25
CA GLU A 898 -8.42 23.36 6.25
C GLU A 898 -9.81 22.99 6.79
N LYS A 899 -10.63 22.45 5.89
CA LYS A 899 -12.02 22.09 6.16
C LYS A 899 -12.27 20.60 6.02
N LEU A 900 -13.41 20.20 6.58
CA LEU A 900 -14.03 18.90 6.43
C LEU A 900 -15.47 19.10 5.95
N ILE A 901 -15.82 18.51 4.80
CA ILE A 901 -17.08 18.76 4.09
C ILE A 901 -17.81 17.45 3.83
N PHE A 902 -19.06 17.36 4.28
CA PHE A 902 -19.89 16.17 4.11
C PHE A 902 -20.83 16.25 2.91
N THR A 903 -21.07 15.09 2.29
CA THR A 903 -22.20 14.85 1.39
C THR A 903 -23.15 13.88 2.08
N ARG A 904 -24.46 14.13 2.01
CA ARG A 904 -25.51 13.29 2.63
C ARG A 904 -26.46 12.71 1.60
N ASP A 905 -27.09 11.60 1.95
CA ASP A 905 -28.28 11.08 1.25
C ASP A 905 -29.57 11.80 1.70
N ALA A 906 -30.72 11.36 1.17
CA ALA A 906 -32.02 11.95 1.45
C ALA A 906 -32.45 11.76 2.91
N GLU A 907 -31.91 10.76 3.59
CA GLU A 907 -32.16 10.42 4.98
C GLU A 907 -31.22 11.18 5.94
N GLY A 908 -30.33 12.03 5.40
CA GLY A 908 -29.39 12.83 6.18
C GLY A 908 -28.15 12.06 6.65
N ARG A 909 -27.93 10.84 6.17
CA ARG A 909 -26.75 10.03 6.45
C ARG A 909 -25.62 10.47 5.53
N GLY A 910 -24.45 10.75 6.11
CA GLY A 910 -23.26 11.08 5.34
C GLY A 910 -22.93 9.91 4.41
N THR A 911 -22.72 10.16 3.13
CA THR A 911 -22.27 9.13 2.17
C THR A 911 -20.79 9.31 1.83
N LYS A 912 -20.28 10.53 2.03
CA LYS A 912 -18.92 10.94 1.75
C LYS A 912 -18.48 12.08 2.67
N CYS A 913 -17.19 12.13 2.95
CA CYS A 913 -16.51 13.22 3.64
C CYS A 913 -15.27 13.64 2.82
N VAL A 914 -15.11 14.93 2.54
CA VAL A 914 -13.86 15.49 2.00
C VAL A 914 -13.12 16.16 3.14
N ALA A 915 -11.98 15.60 3.55
CA ALA A 915 -11.14 16.16 4.62
C ALA A 915 -9.84 16.68 4.01
N ALA A 916 -9.62 18.00 4.07
CA ALA A 916 -8.44 18.66 3.51
C ALA A 916 -8.14 18.23 2.06
N GLU A 917 -9.14 18.41 1.19
CA GLU A 917 -9.11 18.06 -0.25
C GLU A 917 -9.09 16.56 -0.59
N VAL A 918 -8.97 15.67 0.39
CA VAL A 918 -8.98 14.22 0.19
C VAL A 918 -10.38 13.67 0.39
N GLU A 919 -10.85 12.87 -0.57
CA GLU A 919 -12.17 12.23 -0.54
C GLU A 919 -12.13 10.90 0.24
N PHE A 920 -13.01 10.78 1.23
CA PHE A 920 -13.25 9.58 2.04
C PHE A 920 -14.71 9.13 1.90
N LEU A 921 -14.94 7.98 1.27
CA LEU A 921 -16.28 7.37 1.16
C LEU A 921 -16.70 6.72 2.47
N ARG A 922 -17.98 6.77 2.82
CA ARG A 922 -18.45 6.10 4.05
C ARG A 922 -18.32 4.60 3.93
N ARG A 923 -17.78 3.97 4.97
CA ARG A 923 -17.58 2.52 5.03
C ARG A 923 -18.92 1.80 5.21
N PRO A 924 -19.15 0.67 4.51
CA PRO A 924 -20.37 -0.12 4.63
C PRO A 924 -20.33 -0.96 5.91
N LEU A 925 -20.77 -0.37 7.02
CA LEU A 925 -20.93 -1.04 8.32
C LEU A 925 -22.41 -1.24 8.65
N THR A 926 -22.69 -2.19 9.55
CA THR A 926 -24.02 -2.49 10.09
C THR A 926 -24.70 -1.22 10.62
N GLY A 927 -25.95 -1.00 10.24
CA GLY A 927 -26.74 0.12 10.71
C GLY A 927 -27.02 0.06 12.22
N PRO A 928 -27.44 1.18 12.85
CA PRO A 928 -27.88 1.17 14.24
C PRO A 928 -29.01 0.15 14.47
N GLY A 929 -28.88 -0.71 15.48
CA GLY A 929 -29.89 -1.72 15.83
C GLY A 929 -29.97 -2.94 14.91
N GLU A 930 -29.27 -2.94 13.76
CA GLU A 930 -29.17 -4.11 12.90
C GLU A 930 -28.19 -5.13 13.48
N THR A 931 -28.49 -6.41 13.28
CA THR A 931 -27.55 -7.49 13.59
C THR A 931 -26.69 -7.77 12.37
N TYR A 932 -25.36 -7.72 12.57
CA TYR A 932 -24.39 -8.10 11.55
C TYR A 932 -24.67 -9.51 11.05
N LYS A 933 -24.50 -9.77 9.75
CA LYS A 933 -24.77 -11.09 9.16
C LYS A 933 -23.55 -11.56 8.37
N VAL A 934 -23.17 -12.82 8.56
CA VAL A 934 -22.16 -13.49 7.72
C VAL A 934 -22.84 -14.42 6.73
N VAL A 935 -22.23 -14.58 5.55
CA VAL A 935 -22.61 -15.66 4.62
C VAL A 935 -21.91 -16.93 5.10
N PRO A 936 -22.63 -17.95 5.58
CA PRO A 936 -22.01 -19.14 6.14
C PRO A 936 -21.43 -20.05 5.05
N LEU A 937 -20.31 -20.73 5.35
CA LEU A 937 -19.70 -21.74 4.48
C LEU A 937 -20.64 -22.92 4.22
N GLN A 938 -21.45 -23.27 5.21
CA GLN A 938 -22.48 -24.30 5.14
C GLN A 938 -23.67 -23.89 6.01
N MET A 939 -24.87 -24.29 5.60
CA MET A 939 -26.09 -24.01 6.37
C MET A 939 -26.03 -24.70 7.73
N VAL A 940 -26.42 -23.99 8.80
CA VAL A 940 -26.35 -24.48 10.18
C VAL A 940 -27.08 -25.81 10.37
N ASP A 941 -28.23 -25.99 9.71
CA ASP A 941 -29.01 -27.24 9.78
C ASP A 941 -28.27 -28.46 9.20
N ALA A 942 -27.36 -28.25 8.25
CA ALA A 942 -26.52 -29.32 7.71
C ALA A 942 -25.37 -29.70 8.68
N ILE A 943 -24.87 -28.75 9.46
CA ILE A 943 -23.77 -28.95 10.41
C ILE A 943 -24.26 -29.59 11.73
N ARG A 944 -25.47 -29.22 12.17
CA ARG A 944 -26.01 -29.59 13.49
C ARG A 944 -25.95 -31.08 13.82
N PRO A 945 -26.31 -32.02 12.92
CA PRO A 945 -26.24 -33.46 13.24
C PRO A 945 -24.81 -33.94 13.53
N ALA A 946 -23.82 -33.39 12.83
CA ALA A 946 -22.40 -33.72 13.06
C ALA A 946 -21.92 -33.11 14.38
N ALA A 947 -22.28 -31.85 14.65
CA ALA A 947 -21.93 -31.17 15.89
C ALA A 947 -22.47 -31.89 17.15
N MET A 948 -23.72 -32.37 17.10
CA MET A 948 -24.35 -33.10 18.21
C MET A 948 -23.70 -34.47 18.48
N LYS A 949 -23.03 -35.07 17.48
CA LYS A 949 -22.27 -36.32 17.63
C LYS A 949 -20.82 -36.09 18.06
N ALA A 950 -20.29 -34.90 17.82
CA ALA A 950 -18.93 -34.54 18.18
C ALA A 950 -18.79 -34.46 19.72
N LYS A 951 -17.58 -34.70 20.20
CA LYS A 951 -17.23 -34.65 21.63
C LYS A 951 -16.27 -33.50 21.88
N PRO A 952 -16.39 -32.79 23.03
CA PRO A 952 -15.39 -31.81 23.42
C PRO A 952 -14.01 -32.45 23.53
N PRO A 953 -12.93 -31.65 23.40
CA PRO A 953 -11.57 -32.14 23.61
C PRO A 953 -11.43 -32.71 25.02
N ASN A 954 -10.65 -33.78 25.16
CA ASN A 954 -10.40 -34.38 26.46
C ASN A 954 -9.50 -33.46 27.30
N GLU A 955 -9.93 -33.13 28.51
CA GLU A 955 -9.16 -32.30 29.44
C GLU A 955 -8.78 -33.10 30.69
N ALA A 956 -7.51 -32.98 31.10
CA ALA A 956 -7.03 -33.48 32.37
C ALA A 956 -6.64 -32.29 33.26
N GLY A 957 -7.08 -32.29 34.50
CA GLY A 957 -6.78 -31.23 35.47
C GLY A 957 -7.65 -31.35 36.71
N ASP A 958 -7.21 -30.71 37.80
CA ASP A 958 -7.96 -30.60 39.05
C ASP A 958 -9.06 -29.54 38.91
N PHE A 959 -10.14 -29.91 38.25
CA PHE A 959 -11.28 -29.02 38.02
C PHE A 959 -12.26 -28.99 39.20
N ARG A 960 -12.86 -27.83 39.43
CA ARG A 960 -14.00 -27.67 40.34
C ARG A 960 -15.23 -28.37 39.79
N THR A 961 -16.11 -28.81 40.69
CA THR A 961 -17.45 -29.28 40.33
C THR A 961 -18.23 -28.16 39.66
N SER A 962 -18.82 -28.46 38.50
CA SER A 962 -19.67 -27.51 37.77
C SER A 962 -21.03 -27.34 38.46
N GLU A 963 -21.39 -26.10 38.80
CA GLU A 963 -22.67 -25.71 39.40
C GLU A 963 -23.26 -24.55 38.57
N LEU A 964 -23.85 -24.88 37.43
CA LEU A 964 -24.49 -23.92 36.54
C LEU A 964 -25.80 -23.42 37.16
N THR A 965 -25.85 -22.12 37.44
CA THR A 965 -26.99 -21.43 38.06
C THR A 965 -27.64 -20.50 37.06
N GLU A 966 -28.96 -20.54 36.98
CA GLU A 966 -29.76 -19.68 36.10
C GLU A 966 -29.87 -18.27 36.66
N LEU A 967 -29.53 -17.26 35.84
CA LEU A 967 -29.38 -15.88 36.30
C LEU A 967 -30.68 -15.27 36.83
N VAL A 968 -31.79 -15.46 36.12
CA VAL A 968 -33.11 -14.88 36.48
C VAL A 968 -33.74 -15.51 37.72
N LYS A 969 -33.21 -16.65 38.20
CA LYS A 969 -33.60 -17.22 39.49
C LYS A 969 -32.90 -16.53 40.66
N LEU A 970 -31.73 -15.94 40.43
CA LEU A 970 -31.01 -15.17 41.44
C LEU A 970 -31.51 -13.72 41.49
N ASP A 971 -31.76 -13.11 40.33
CA ASP A 971 -32.41 -11.80 40.24
C ASP A 971 -33.36 -11.76 39.03
N PRO A 972 -34.69 -11.72 39.25
CA PRO A 972 -35.69 -11.71 38.17
C PRO A 972 -35.75 -10.39 37.39
N THR A 973 -35.02 -9.35 37.81
CA THR A 973 -34.94 -8.06 37.11
C THR A 973 -33.84 -8.00 36.05
N ILE A 974 -33.02 -9.04 35.92
CA ILE A 974 -32.10 -9.18 34.79
C ILE A 974 -32.91 -9.48 33.52
N GLN A 975 -32.68 -8.71 32.46
CA GLN A 975 -33.34 -8.94 31.18
C GLN A 975 -32.53 -9.89 30.30
N LEU A 976 -33.24 -10.69 29.50
CA LEU A 976 -32.65 -11.66 28.58
C LEU A 976 -33.02 -11.31 27.14
N ASP A 977 -32.00 -11.18 26.30
CA ASP A 977 -32.09 -11.11 24.84
C ASP A 977 -31.14 -12.15 24.27
N ILE A 978 -31.45 -13.43 24.50
CA ILE A 978 -30.58 -14.55 24.12
C ILE A 978 -30.61 -14.73 22.60
N ARG A 979 -29.67 -14.07 21.92
CA ARG A 979 -29.62 -13.92 20.46
C ARG A 979 -29.55 -15.25 19.73
N TYR A 980 -28.84 -16.20 20.32
CA TYR A 980 -28.70 -17.56 19.80
C TYR A 980 -29.92 -18.46 20.07
N ALA A 981 -30.97 -18.00 20.74
CA ALA A 981 -32.27 -18.68 20.79
C ALA A 981 -33.22 -18.26 19.65
N SER A 982 -32.80 -17.33 18.78
CA SER A 982 -33.60 -16.82 17.66
C SER A 982 -32.76 -16.75 16.37
N ARG A 983 -33.32 -16.21 15.28
CA ARG A 983 -32.56 -15.87 14.05
C ARG A 983 -31.82 -14.54 14.14
N ASN A 984 -32.01 -13.80 15.22
CA ASN A 984 -31.42 -12.48 15.41
C ASN A 984 -29.95 -12.58 15.88
N ASN A 985 -29.10 -13.25 15.12
CA ASN A 985 -27.66 -13.41 15.35
C ASN A 985 -26.89 -13.44 14.02
N PHE A 986 -25.56 -13.48 14.08
CA PHE A 986 -24.70 -13.40 12.90
C PHE A 986 -24.89 -14.51 11.85
N LEU A 987 -25.40 -15.69 12.23
CA LEU A 987 -25.60 -16.85 11.34
C LEU A 987 -27.06 -17.04 10.91
N ASP A 988 -27.96 -16.14 11.29
CA ASP A 988 -29.39 -16.17 10.94
C ASP A 988 -30.11 -17.49 11.29
N SER A 989 -29.68 -18.15 12.37
CA SER A 989 -30.20 -19.47 12.78
C SER A 989 -30.31 -19.57 14.30
N PRO A 990 -31.38 -20.20 14.84
CA PRO A 990 -31.42 -20.52 16.27
C PRO A 990 -30.44 -21.65 16.60
N PHE A 991 -29.79 -21.58 17.75
CA PHE A 991 -28.86 -22.58 18.28
C PHE A 991 -29.33 -23.19 19.60
N TYR A 992 -30.04 -22.41 20.42
CA TYR A 992 -30.72 -22.86 21.64
C TYR A 992 -32.22 -23.01 21.39
N GLN A 993 -32.89 -23.91 22.12
CA GLN A 993 -34.36 -24.03 22.07
C GLN A 993 -35.06 -23.14 23.10
N GLN A 994 -34.33 -22.68 24.11
CA GLN A 994 -34.87 -21.86 25.20
C GLN A 994 -34.00 -20.61 25.40
N PRO A 995 -34.59 -19.41 25.56
CA PRO A 995 -33.86 -18.18 25.83
C PRO A 995 -33.50 -18.07 27.32
N ARG A 996 -32.64 -18.96 27.81
CA ARG A 996 -32.19 -19.00 29.22
C ARG A 996 -30.70 -18.67 29.31
N ALA A 997 -30.25 -18.20 30.46
CA ALA A 997 -28.84 -17.86 30.71
C ALA A 997 -28.34 -18.49 32.01
N PHE A 998 -27.19 -19.17 31.93
CA PHE A 998 -26.56 -19.83 33.07
C PHE A 998 -25.09 -19.43 33.19
N LEU A 999 -24.60 -19.33 34.42
CA LEU A 999 -23.17 -19.20 34.73
C LEU A 999 -22.82 -20.14 35.88
N GLN A 1000 -21.53 -20.45 36.06
CA GLN A 1000 -21.06 -21.08 37.28
C GLN A 1000 -21.47 -20.21 38.48
N LYS A 1001 -21.96 -20.82 39.55
CA LYS A 1001 -22.53 -20.09 40.68
C LYS A 1001 -21.70 -18.89 41.19
N PRO A 1002 -20.38 -18.98 41.41
CA PRO A 1002 -19.60 -17.81 41.82
C PRO A 1002 -19.61 -16.67 40.78
N ALA A 1003 -19.63 -17.00 39.48
CA ALA A 1003 -19.74 -16.02 38.41
C ALA A 1003 -21.17 -15.44 38.32
N ALA A 1004 -22.21 -16.27 38.52
CA ALA A 1004 -23.61 -15.82 38.57
C ALA A 1004 -23.84 -14.83 39.73
N GLU A 1005 -23.36 -15.15 40.93
CA GLU A 1005 -23.44 -14.27 42.11
C GLU A 1005 -22.64 -12.97 41.90
N ALA A 1006 -21.49 -13.03 41.22
CA ALA A 1006 -20.71 -11.85 40.85
C ALA A 1006 -21.48 -10.94 39.88
N LEU A 1007 -22.14 -11.53 38.87
CA LEU A 1007 -22.97 -10.79 37.92
C LEU A 1007 -24.16 -10.11 38.61
N VAL A 1008 -24.82 -10.77 39.57
CA VAL A 1008 -25.91 -10.16 40.34
C VAL A 1008 -25.41 -8.94 41.12
N ARG A 1009 -24.22 -9.00 41.73
CA ARG A 1009 -23.62 -7.81 42.37
C ARG A 1009 -23.33 -6.68 41.39
N ALA A 1010 -22.86 -7.01 40.17
CA ALA A 1010 -22.65 -6.02 39.12
C ALA A 1010 -23.98 -5.38 38.68
N HIS A 1011 -25.05 -6.17 38.56
CA HIS A 1011 -26.40 -5.66 38.25
C HIS A 1011 -26.97 -4.77 39.36
N GLU A 1012 -26.79 -5.13 40.63
CA GLU A 1012 -27.17 -4.27 41.76
C GLU A 1012 -26.40 -2.95 41.78
N ALA A 1013 -25.12 -2.96 41.39
CA ALA A 1013 -24.35 -1.73 41.21
C ALA A 1013 -24.87 -0.92 40.02
N ALA A 1014 -25.21 -1.56 38.89
CA ALA A 1014 -25.77 -0.92 37.70
C ALA A 1014 -27.07 -0.15 38.00
N LYS A 1015 -27.94 -0.70 38.86
CA LYS A 1015 -29.21 -0.07 39.25
C LYS A 1015 -29.04 1.32 39.85
N LYS A 1016 -27.91 1.58 40.53
CA LYS A 1016 -27.57 2.90 41.11
C LYS A 1016 -27.33 3.96 40.03
N HIS A 1017 -27.04 3.55 38.81
CA HIS A 1017 -26.86 4.42 37.64
C HIS A 1017 -28.11 4.50 36.75
N GLY A 1018 -29.24 3.93 37.19
CA GLY A 1018 -30.49 3.95 36.43
C GLY A 1018 -30.54 2.97 35.26
N VAL A 1019 -29.62 2.00 35.20
CA VAL A 1019 -29.53 0.98 34.14
C VAL A 1019 -29.56 -0.43 34.75
N GLY A 1020 -29.98 -1.41 33.97
CA GLY A 1020 -29.88 -2.83 34.31
C GLY A 1020 -29.07 -3.60 33.25
N LEU A 1021 -28.71 -4.85 33.56
CA LEU A 1021 -27.98 -5.73 32.64
C LEU A 1021 -28.93 -6.47 31.69
N LEU A 1022 -28.58 -6.47 30.40
CA LEU A 1022 -29.27 -7.21 29.32
C LEU A 1022 -28.35 -8.32 28.81
N ILE A 1023 -28.72 -9.58 29.01
CA ILE A 1023 -27.85 -10.73 28.69
C ILE A 1023 -28.12 -11.23 27.28
N HIS A 1024 -27.06 -11.32 26.47
CA HIS A 1024 -27.09 -11.80 25.09
C HIS A 1024 -26.64 -13.26 24.95
N ASP A 1025 -25.63 -13.66 25.73
CA ASP A 1025 -25.19 -15.05 25.85
C ASP A 1025 -24.49 -15.28 27.19
N ALA A 1026 -24.44 -16.53 27.65
CA ALA A 1026 -23.75 -16.93 28.87
C ALA A 1026 -23.11 -18.32 28.69
N TYR A 1027 -23.51 -19.34 29.47
CA TYR A 1027 -23.11 -20.71 29.18
C TYR A 1027 -23.55 -21.13 27.77
N ARG A 1028 -22.57 -21.46 26.94
CA ARG A 1028 -22.76 -21.98 25.58
C ARG A 1028 -22.36 -23.45 25.57
N PRO A 1029 -23.17 -24.43 25.13
CA PRO A 1029 -22.70 -25.81 25.00
C PRO A 1029 -21.58 -25.91 23.93
N TRP A 1030 -20.57 -26.76 24.16
CA TRP A 1030 -19.42 -26.88 23.25
C TRP A 1030 -19.81 -27.19 21.78
N PHE A 1031 -20.83 -28.01 21.54
CA PHE A 1031 -21.28 -28.32 20.17
C PHE A 1031 -21.76 -27.08 19.41
N VAL A 1032 -22.19 -26.01 20.10
CA VAL A 1032 -22.55 -24.73 19.48
C VAL A 1032 -21.30 -23.98 19.03
N THR A 1033 -20.23 -23.96 19.83
CA THR A 1033 -18.92 -23.44 19.42
C THR A 1033 -18.40 -24.16 18.17
N TYR A 1034 -18.59 -25.49 18.11
CA TYR A 1034 -18.25 -26.28 16.93
C TYR A 1034 -19.04 -25.81 15.70
N MET A 1035 -20.36 -25.62 15.81
CA MET A 1035 -21.18 -25.11 14.70
C MET A 1035 -20.77 -23.70 14.26
N PHE A 1036 -20.47 -22.79 15.19
CA PHE A 1036 -19.98 -21.45 14.86
C PHE A 1036 -18.71 -21.53 14.03
N ARG A 1037 -17.75 -22.37 14.43
CA ARG A 1037 -16.48 -22.54 13.73
C ARG A 1037 -16.66 -23.10 12.32
N GLU A 1038 -17.48 -24.14 12.16
CA GLU A 1038 -17.72 -24.79 10.87
C GLU A 1038 -18.48 -23.89 9.89
N ALA A 1039 -19.46 -23.13 10.38
CA ALA A 1039 -20.25 -22.21 9.55
C ALA A 1039 -19.47 -20.94 9.15
N THR A 1040 -18.55 -20.46 9.99
CA THR A 1040 -17.89 -19.15 9.78
C THR A 1040 -16.75 -19.24 8.75
N PRO A 1041 -16.72 -18.34 7.74
CA PRO A 1041 -15.61 -18.21 6.79
C PRO A 1041 -14.24 -18.06 7.46
N PHE A 1042 -13.20 -18.64 6.87
CA PHE A 1042 -11.86 -18.70 7.48
C PHE A 1042 -11.31 -17.35 7.94
N HIS A 1043 -11.49 -16.28 7.16
CA HIS A 1043 -11.00 -14.93 7.48
C HIS A 1043 -11.74 -14.25 8.65
N LEU A 1044 -12.92 -14.74 9.02
CA LEU A 1044 -13.71 -14.23 10.16
C LEU A 1044 -13.57 -15.10 11.42
N ARG A 1045 -12.84 -16.23 11.34
CA ARG A 1045 -12.69 -17.18 12.47
C ARG A 1045 -11.95 -16.61 13.68
N ARG A 1046 -11.44 -15.38 13.63
CA ARG A 1046 -10.90 -14.67 14.80
C ARG A 1046 -11.98 -14.27 15.81
N PHE A 1047 -13.23 -14.09 15.36
CA PHE A 1047 -14.38 -13.72 16.20
C PHE A 1047 -15.15 -14.93 16.74
N VAL A 1048 -14.74 -16.16 16.41
CA VAL A 1048 -15.37 -17.38 16.93
C VAL A 1048 -14.33 -18.31 17.53
N ALA A 1049 -14.60 -18.81 18.73
CA ALA A 1049 -13.68 -19.66 19.47
C ALA A 1049 -13.32 -20.94 18.70
N ASP A 1050 -12.08 -21.41 18.92
CA ASP A 1050 -11.62 -22.68 18.36
C ASP A 1050 -12.15 -23.86 19.20
N PRO A 1051 -13.02 -24.72 18.65
CA PRO A 1051 -13.60 -25.83 19.41
C PRO A 1051 -12.55 -26.81 19.92
N ALA A 1052 -11.37 -26.89 19.30
CA ALA A 1052 -10.27 -27.74 19.80
C ALA A 1052 -9.71 -27.28 21.15
N LYS A 1053 -9.93 -26.02 21.54
CA LYS A 1053 -9.50 -25.43 22.83
C LYS A 1053 -10.67 -25.20 23.79
N GLY A 1054 -11.91 -25.36 23.31
CA GLY A 1054 -13.11 -24.90 23.99
C GLY A 1054 -13.17 -23.36 24.10
N SER A 1055 -14.14 -22.86 24.87
CA SER A 1055 -14.29 -21.43 25.17
C SER A 1055 -14.66 -21.21 26.63
N ARG A 1056 -14.52 -19.97 27.13
CA ARG A 1056 -14.96 -19.61 28.48
C ARG A 1056 -16.47 -19.72 28.64
N HIS A 1057 -17.24 -19.47 27.58
CA HIS A 1057 -18.69 -19.74 27.58
C HIS A 1057 -18.98 -21.22 27.81
N ASN A 1058 -18.20 -22.14 27.20
CA ASN A 1058 -18.39 -23.58 27.41
C ASN A 1058 -18.05 -24.03 28.83
N ARG A 1059 -17.36 -23.21 29.62
CA ARG A 1059 -17.05 -23.47 31.03
C ARG A 1059 -18.07 -22.83 31.98
N GLY A 1060 -19.04 -22.06 31.46
CA GLY A 1060 -20.00 -21.30 32.26
C GLY A 1060 -19.40 -20.08 32.93
N CYS A 1061 -18.25 -19.58 32.45
CA CYS A 1061 -17.48 -18.50 33.06
C CYS A 1061 -17.31 -17.29 32.14
N ALA A 1062 -18.10 -17.19 31.08
CA ALA A 1062 -18.19 -15.98 30.25
C ALA A 1062 -19.63 -15.57 30.02
N VAL A 1063 -19.84 -14.27 29.89
CA VAL A 1063 -21.14 -13.65 29.63
C VAL A 1063 -20.97 -12.55 28.58
N ASP A 1064 -21.88 -12.55 27.61
CA ASP A 1064 -22.05 -11.48 26.65
C ASP A 1064 -23.26 -10.64 27.06
N LEU A 1065 -23.08 -9.35 27.27
CA LEU A 1065 -24.13 -8.48 27.77
C LEU A 1065 -24.01 -7.02 27.34
N SER A 1066 -25.13 -6.31 27.44
CA SER A 1066 -25.23 -4.86 27.31
C SER A 1066 -26.05 -4.28 28.49
N LEU A 1067 -26.48 -3.03 28.35
CA LEU A 1067 -27.28 -2.32 29.36
C LEU A 1067 -28.67 -2.05 28.81
N TYR A 1068 -29.67 -1.96 29.68
CA TYR A 1068 -30.99 -1.41 29.38
C TYR A 1068 -31.34 -0.29 30.37
N ASP A 1069 -32.15 0.66 29.95
CA ASP A 1069 -32.59 1.77 30.80
C ASP A 1069 -33.73 1.32 31.73
N LEU A 1070 -33.59 1.53 33.06
CA LEU A 1070 -34.59 1.05 34.02
C LEU A 1070 -35.93 1.78 33.94
N LYS A 1071 -35.99 2.98 33.36
CA LYS A 1071 -37.22 3.78 33.27
C LYS A 1071 -38.06 3.37 32.07
N THR A 1072 -37.41 3.10 30.94
CA THR A 1072 -38.04 2.78 29.66
C THR A 1072 -38.11 1.28 29.39
N GLY A 1073 -37.20 0.50 29.97
CA GLY A 1073 -37.04 -0.92 29.69
C GLY A 1073 -36.30 -1.21 28.38
N GLU A 1074 -35.91 -0.17 27.63
CA GLU A 1074 -35.29 -0.31 26.32
C GLU A 1074 -33.77 -0.55 26.41
N PRO A 1075 -33.18 -1.32 25.49
CA PRO A 1075 -31.73 -1.46 25.38
C PRO A 1075 -31.03 -0.10 25.21
N ILE A 1076 -29.92 0.10 25.91
CA ILE A 1076 -29.04 1.24 25.72
C ILE A 1076 -28.30 1.06 24.39
N ASP A 1077 -28.37 2.08 23.53
CA ASP A 1077 -27.58 2.12 22.30
C ASP A 1077 -26.09 2.24 22.62
N MET A 1078 -25.28 1.37 22.01
CA MET A 1078 -23.84 1.22 22.25
C MET A 1078 -23.06 1.57 20.98
N VAL A 1079 -21.72 1.54 21.04
CA VAL A 1079 -20.87 1.92 19.89
C VAL A 1079 -20.99 0.97 18.69
N ALA A 1080 -21.43 -0.27 18.93
CA ALA A 1080 -21.65 -1.33 17.95
C ALA A 1080 -22.89 -2.14 18.33
N GLY A 1081 -23.45 -2.89 17.38
CA GLY A 1081 -24.39 -3.96 17.72
C GLY A 1081 -23.68 -5.13 18.41
N TYR A 1082 -24.41 -5.90 19.21
CA TYR A 1082 -23.92 -7.20 19.69
C TYR A 1082 -23.61 -8.11 18.49
N ASP A 1083 -22.53 -8.88 18.59
CA ASP A 1083 -22.13 -9.89 17.59
C ASP A 1083 -21.68 -9.29 16.24
N GLU A 1084 -21.25 -8.02 16.25
CA GLU A 1084 -20.69 -7.34 15.08
C GLU A 1084 -19.21 -7.75 14.85
N PHE A 1085 -18.83 -8.11 13.62
CA PHE A 1085 -17.45 -8.51 13.28
C PHE A 1085 -16.66 -7.33 12.69
N SER A 1086 -16.64 -6.20 13.40
CA SER A 1086 -15.93 -4.97 13.00
C SER A 1086 -15.04 -4.45 14.13
N THR A 1087 -14.24 -3.41 13.86
CA THR A 1087 -13.44 -2.72 14.87
C THR A 1087 -14.30 -1.99 15.92
N ARG A 1088 -15.58 -1.72 15.63
CA ARG A 1088 -16.54 -1.12 16.57
C ARG A 1088 -16.77 -1.99 17.80
N SER A 1089 -16.51 -3.29 17.68
CA SER A 1089 -16.65 -4.28 18.73
C SER A 1089 -15.59 -4.14 19.82
N TYR A 1090 -14.51 -3.37 19.59
CA TYR A 1090 -13.38 -3.37 20.51
C TYR A 1090 -13.67 -2.51 21.75
N PRO A 1091 -13.19 -2.91 22.95
CA PRO A 1091 -13.36 -2.14 24.19
C PRO A 1091 -12.83 -0.71 24.10
N ASN A 1092 -11.79 -0.49 23.29
CA ASN A 1092 -11.12 0.81 23.13
C ASN A 1092 -11.53 1.55 21.86
N TYR A 1093 -12.58 1.12 21.15
CA TYR A 1093 -13.05 1.78 19.93
C TYR A 1093 -13.32 3.28 20.18
N PRO A 1094 -12.81 4.20 19.33
CA PRO A 1094 -12.82 5.63 19.63
C PRO A 1094 -14.09 6.33 19.12
N GLY A 1095 -14.80 5.71 18.18
CA GLY A 1095 -15.93 6.30 17.47
C GLY A 1095 -17.22 6.40 18.31
N GLY A 1096 -18.33 6.69 17.61
CA GLY A 1096 -19.64 6.86 18.24
C GLY A 1096 -19.78 8.16 19.03
N THR A 1097 -20.76 8.19 19.92
CA THR A 1097 -21.00 9.33 20.82
C THR A 1097 -20.27 9.17 22.14
N SER A 1098 -19.95 10.28 22.79
CA SER A 1098 -19.42 10.29 24.16
C SER A 1098 -20.35 9.57 25.15
N ARG A 1099 -21.66 9.64 24.91
CA ARG A 1099 -22.67 8.91 25.69
C ARG A 1099 -22.55 7.40 25.54
N GLN A 1100 -22.45 6.89 24.31
CA GLN A 1100 -22.24 5.45 24.03
C GLN A 1100 -20.92 4.97 24.66
N ARG A 1101 -19.83 5.73 24.50
CA ARG A 1101 -18.54 5.39 25.10
C ARG A 1101 -18.59 5.40 26.63
N TRP A 1102 -19.33 6.33 27.23
CA TRP A 1102 -19.55 6.38 28.68
C TRP A 1102 -20.28 5.13 29.19
N TYR A 1103 -21.36 4.68 28.54
CA TYR A 1103 -22.07 3.47 28.92
C TYR A 1103 -21.21 2.21 28.77
N ARG A 1104 -20.41 2.14 27.71
CA ARG A 1104 -19.43 1.05 27.52
C ARG A 1104 -18.40 1.03 28.66
N SER A 1105 -17.85 2.18 29.03
CA SER A 1105 -16.92 2.30 30.16
C SER A 1105 -17.60 1.91 31.48
N LEU A 1106 -18.82 2.40 31.74
CA LEU A 1106 -19.60 2.02 32.91
C LEU A 1106 -19.80 0.51 32.99
N LEU A 1107 -20.22 -0.14 31.89
CA LEU A 1107 -20.41 -1.58 31.85
C LEU A 1107 -19.11 -2.33 32.20
N ARG A 1108 -17.99 -1.89 31.64
CA ARG A 1108 -16.68 -2.45 31.95
C ARG A 1108 -16.35 -2.33 33.43
N ASP A 1109 -16.47 -1.13 34.00
CA ASP A 1109 -16.14 -0.85 35.40
C ASP A 1109 -16.99 -1.71 36.35
N LEU A 1110 -18.30 -1.77 36.12
CA LEU A 1110 -19.24 -2.60 36.90
C LEU A 1110 -18.86 -4.08 36.91
N MET A 1111 -18.40 -4.60 35.78
CA MET A 1111 -18.03 -6.01 35.62
C MET A 1111 -16.63 -6.29 36.20
N GLU A 1112 -15.64 -5.45 35.92
CA GLU A 1112 -14.26 -5.62 36.40
C GLU A 1112 -14.17 -5.51 37.93
N GLU A 1113 -14.95 -4.63 38.57
CA GLU A 1113 -15.08 -4.54 40.03
C GLU A 1113 -15.55 -5.85 40.68
N GLN A 1114 -16.31 -6.68 39.94
CA GLN A 1114 -16.82 -7.97 40.41
C GLN A 1114 -15.95 -9.16 39.99
N GLY A 1115 -14.77 -8.92 39.44
CA GLY A 1115 -13.78 -9.95 39.11
C GLY A 1115 -13.96 -10.58 37.73
N PHE A 1116 -14.66 -9.90 36.83
CA PHE A 1116 -14.62 -10.20 35.41
C PHE A 1116 -13.48 -9.45 34.72
N ASN A 1117 -13.11 -9.86 33.51
CA ASN A 1117 -12.21 -9.12 32.62
C ASN A 1117 -12.86 -9.02 31.25
N VAL A 1118 -12.85 -7.83 30.64
CA VAL A 1118 -13.35 -7.65 29.29
C VAL A 1118 -12.44 -8.36 28.27
N TYR A 1119 -13.02 -8.98 27.25
CA TYR A 1119 -12.25 -9.56 26.16
C TYR A 1119 -11.70 -8.47 25.25
N GLU A 1120 -10.43 -8.60 24.86
CA GLU A 1120 -9.68 -7.56 24.14
C GLU A 1120 -10.29 -7.14 22.79
N PHE A 1121 -11.13 -7.98 22.19
CA PHE A 1121 -11.79 -7.71 20.90
C PHE A 1121 -13.31 -7.46 21.00
N GLU A 1122 -13.91 -7.58 22.19
CA GLU A 1122 -15.37 -7.54 22.33
C GLU A 1122 -15.76 -6.79 23.62
N TRP A 1123 -16.30 -5.58 23.48
CA TRP A 1123 -16.66 -4.74 24.62
C TRP A 1123 -17.81 -5.30 25.46
N TRP A 1124 -18.60 -6.22 24.90
CA TRP A 1124 -19.72 -6.89 25.56
C TRP A 1124 -19.35 -8.21 26.25
N HIS A 1125 -18.15 -8.76 26.00
CA HIS A 1125 -17.76 -10.09 26.45
C HIS A 1125 -16.90 -10.02 27.72
N PHE A 1126 -17.31 -10.73 28.76
CA PHE A 1126 -16.65 -10.69 30.06
C PHE A 1126 -16.34 -12.09 30.60
N ASP A 1127 -15.06 -12.31 30.89
CA ASP A 1127 -14.51 -13.55 31.45
C ASP A 1127 -14.39 -13.48 32.97
N TYR A 1128 -15.02 -14.41 33.68
CA TYR A 1128 -14.84 -14.54 35.13
C TYR A 1128 -13.44 -15.12 35.45
N LYS A 1129 -12.73 -14.50 36.41
CA LYS A 1129 -11.34 -14.83 36.78
C LYS A 1129 -11.02 -16.31 37.01
N ASP A 1130 -11.99 -17.11 37.47
CA ASP A 1130 -11.80 -18.53 37.80
C ASP A 1130 -12.04 -19.49 36.61
N TRP A 1131 -12.24 -18.99 35.38
CA TRP A 1131 -12.66 -19.83 34.24
C TRP A 1131 -11.78 -21.06 33.97
N LYS A 1132 -10.47 -20.97 34.23
CA LYS A 1132 -9.51 -22.07 34.04
C LYS A 1132 -9.72 -23.25 34.99
N GLN A 1133 -10.49 -23.05 36.06
CA GLN A 1133 -10.74 -24.06 37.10
C GLN A 1133 -11.97 -24.93 36.82
N TYR A 1134 -12.66 -24.74 35.69
CA TYR A 1134 -13.85 -25.51 35.32
C TYR A 1134 -13.61 -26.24 33.98
N PRO A 1135 -14.13 -27.46 33.78
CA PRO A 1135 -13.93 -28.20 32.54
C PRO A 1135 -14.83 -27.67 31.42
N ILE A 1136 -14.51 -28.01 30.16
CA ILE A 1136 -15.39 -27.74 29.02
C ILE A 1136 -16.71 -28.52 29.19
N GLY A 1137 -17.83 -27.80 29.26
CA GLY A 1137 -19.18 -28.34 29.29
C GLY A 1137 -19.81 -28.48 27.90
N ASN A 1138 -20.70 -29.46 27.76
CA ASN A 1138 -21.42 -29.74 26.51
C ASN A 1138 -22.90 -30.11 26.75
N GLN A 1139 -23.46 -29.77 27.91
CA GLN A 1139 -24.85 -30.10 28.23
C GLN A 1139 -25.78 -29.10 27.53
N PRO A 1140 -26.84 -29.55 26.83
CA PRO A 1140 -27.84 -28.64 26.28
C PRO A 1140 -28.72 -28.06 27.40
N PHE A 1141 -29.40 -26.93 27.16
CA PHE A 1141 -30.13 -26.20 28.21
C PHE A 1141 -31.28 -27.00 28.81
N GLU A 1142 -31.87 -27.91 28.04
CA GLU A 1142 -32.97 -28.79 28.45
C GLU A 1142 -32.53 -29.83 29.48
N ALA A 1143 -31.21 -30.11 29.54
CA ALA A 1143 -30.62 -30.99 30.55
C ALA A 1143 -30.20 -30.24 31.83
N LEU A 1144 -30.27 -28.90 31.83
CA LEU A 1144 -29.88 -28.07 32.98
C LEU A 1144 -31.12 -27.76 33.84
N GLY A 1145 -31.14 -28.30 35.07
CA GLY A 1145 -32.20 -28.09 36.05
C GLY A 1145 -33.25 -29.20 36.17
N MET A 1146 -32.92 -30.43 35.75
CA MET A 1146 -33.58 -31.65 36.25
C MET A 1146 -32.99 -32.10 37.59
#